data_AF-A0A6M1YM95-F1
#
_entry.id   AF-A0A6M1YM95-F1
#
_cell.length_a   1.000
_cell.length_b   1.000
_cell.length_c   1.000
_cell.angle_alpha   90.00
_cell.angle_beta   90.00
_cell.angle_gamma   90.00
#
_symmetry.space_group_name_H-M   'P 1'
#
loop_
_entity.id
_entity.type
_entity.pdbx_description
1 polymer ?
#
loop_
_entity_poly.entity_id
_entity_poly.type
_entity_poly.pdbx_seq_one_letter_code
_entity_poly.pdbx_strand_id
1 'polypeptide(L)'
;GSTFTASQGLLLMIPNMYKIAGELLPGVFHVASRALAGQALSIFGDHQDVMAARATGFCFLSSNSVQESMDLALIAHLASIKSSLPFLHFFDGFRTSHEIQKIEVIDYEDIKNLVDHEMIKHHRNRALNPHKPYVKGTAQNPDIYFQEMEALNSYYLKVPSIVEDEMDKLFKLTNRRYNLFDYVGAKDADRVIIVMGSAAETIEETVEYLNKKGEKVGLIKVRLYRPFSKEHFLKALPKSVKKIAVLDRTKESGSFAEPLYLDVVATLAEEGNKVIVGGRYGLGSKEFTPSCAKAVFDNLKNEKPKNHFTVGIIDDVTNTSLEIKDEIITEKEDVVRCKFWGVGGDGTVGANKDAIKIIGDNTDKYVQGYFSYDSKKTSGLTVSHLRFGDSLIRSTYLLTEADYIACHHPAYIYKYDVLKGIKKGGIFVLNCPFKEEELDKKLPLEMRKKIAENEIKFYIINAHELAKKVGLGMRINMIMQTAFFKLANILDMKKAIELLKGAIEKTYARKGEDIVEMNKKAVDEALSELKEIKYPSSWKDISVKEKQVDPSKPEFVRKIADVMDAQEGDTLPVSAFDPGGHFPLGTAAYEKRGLATQVSSWIPENCIQCNQCAFVCPHGTIRPFLLTKEEVDKAPEGLKVIKPFGKGMENLFYCIAITPLDCTGCTNCVQVCPATKGKALEMKPIEDVKDKNAKLWDYLMKLPQREGAMNKFTLKGSQFQKPLFEFSGACAGCGETPYFKLLTQLFGDRMIMANATGCTSIWGASAPSIPYTTNEKGYGPAWANSLFEDNAEFGYGIYLGQKYRREKLHVLVEKAIKEEISEN
;
A
#
# COMPACT_ATOMS: atom_id res chain seq x y z
N GLY A 1 28.63 2.72 -13.40
CA GLY A 1 28.20 2.27 -12.05
C GLY A 1 26.70 2.38 -11.94
N SER A 2 26.06 1.77 -10.94
CA SER A 2 24.58 1.84 -10.78
C SER A 2 24.15 1.88 -9.31
N THR A 3 22.93 2.38 -9.06
CA THR A 3 22.27 2.39 -7.76
C THR A 3 20.75 2.25 -7.93
N PHE A 4 20.06 1.89 -6.85
CA PHE A 4 18.61 1.76 -6.79
C PHE A 4 18.07 2.63 -5.65
N THR A 5 17.08 3.48 -5.92
CA THR A 5 16.52 4.40 -4.92
C THR A 5 15.08 4.79 -5.26
N ALA A 6 14.43 5.55 -4.37
CA ALA A 6 13.09 6.12 -4.56
C ALA A 6 12.82 7.23 -3.53
N SER A 7 11.88 8.13 -3.82
CA SER A 7 11.32 9.11 -2.87
C SER A 7 12.41 9.91 -2.13
N GLN A 8 12.36 9.96 -0.81
CA GLN A 8 13.34 10.64 0.05
C GLN A 8 14.79 10.23 -0.26
N GLY A 9 15.01 8.94 -0.58
CA GLY A 9 16.34 8.44 -0.93
C GLY A 9 16.90 9.07 -2.19
N LEU A 10 16.06 9.43 -3.18
CA LEU A 10 16.51 10.15 -4.37
C LEU A 10 16.83 11.61 -4.04
N LEU A 11 16.03 12.27 -3.18
CA LEU A 11 16.30 13.64 -2.75
C LEU A 11 17.69 13.78 -2.10
N LEU A 12 18.08 12.81 -1.26
CA LEU A 12 19.40 12.77 -0.63
C LEU A 12 20.54 12.57 -1.63
N MET A 13 20.25 12.08 -2.84
CA MET A 13 21.25 11.89 -3.91
C MET A 13 21.37 13.11 -4.84
N ILE A 14 20.40 14.03 -4.86
CA ILE A 14 20.39 15.20 -5.76
C ILE A 14 21.71 15.99 -5.76
N PRO A 15 22.34 16.31 -4.61
CA PRO A 15 23.61 17.04 -4.62
C PRO A 15 24.72 16.31 -5.41
N ASN A 16 24.80 14.99 -5.28
CA ASN A 16 25.77 14.20 -6.04
C ASN A 16 25.37 14.03 -7.50
N MET A 17 24.08 14.06 -7.84
CA MET A 17 23.64 13.98 -9.23
C MET A 17 24.19 15.15 -10.07
N TYR A 18 24.21 16.37 -9.56
CA TYR A 18 24.85 17.50 -10.24
C TYR A 18 26.34 17.24 -10.52
N LYS A 19 27.07 16.67 -9.55
CA LYS A 19 28.48 16.33 -9.70
C LYS A 19 28.70 15.21 -10.72
N ILE A 20 27.90 14.15 -10.67
CA ILE A 20 28.00 13.01 -11.60
C ILE A 20 27.74 13.45 -13.04
N ALA A 21 26.73 14.30 -13.27
CA ALA A 21 26.43 14.85 -14.58
C ALA A 21 27.52 15.82 -15.07
N GLY A 22 27.90 16.80 -14.24
CA GLY A 22 28.92 17.79 -14.58
C GLY A 22 30.30 17.19 -14.85
N GLU A 23 30.64 16.06 -14.23
CA GLU A 23 31.91 15.36 -14.46
C GLU A 23 31.86 14.31 -15.59
N LEU A 24 30.73 14.24 -16.31
CA LEU A 24 30.51 13.34 -17.45
C LEU A 24 30.80 11.88 -17.08
N LEU A 25 30.10 11.39 -16.05
CA LEU A 25 30.26 10.04 -15.53
C LEU A 25 29.10 9.13 -16.00
N PRO A 26 29.39 8.00 -16.66
CA PRO A 26 28.37 7.07 -17.14
C PRO A 26 27.80 6.20 -16.01
N GLY A 27 26.88 6.78 -15.23
CA GLY A 27 26.15 6.12 -14.16
C GLY A 27 24.67 5.94 -14.49
N VAL A 28 24.06 4.84 -14.05
CA VAL A 28 22.61 4.61 -14.22
C VAL A 28 21.92 4.44 -12.87
N PHE A 29 20.97 5.32 -12.58
CA PHE A 29 20.12 5.24 -11.41
C PHE A 29 18.80 4.57 -11.81
N HIS A 30 18.45 3.49 -11.14
CA HIS A 30 17.17 2.80 -11.33
C HIS A 30 16.20 3.20 -10.22
N VAL A 31 15.14 3.92 -10.58
CA VAL A 31 14.22 4.53 -9.63
C VAL A 31 12.82 3.95 -9.74
N ALA A 32 12.38 3.26 -8.69
CA ALA A 32 10.97 2.90 -8.54
C ALA A 32 10.21 4.12 -8.01
N SER A 33 9.82 5.01 -8.92
CA SER A 33 9.37 6.37 -8.64
C SER A 33 8.21 6.39 -7.64
N ARG A 34 8.36 7.18 -6.58
CA ARG A 34 7.51 7.18 -5.39
C ARG A 34 7.23 8.61 -4.88
N ALA A 35 6.03 8.78 -4.33
CA ALA A 35 5.60 9.99 -3.64
C ALA A 35 6.60 10.50 -2.60
N LEU A 36 6.72 11.83 -2.51
CA LEU A 36 7.48 12.50 -1.45
C LEU A 36 6.61 12.70 -0.20
N ALA A 37 7.24 12.67 0.97
CA ALA A 37 6.59 12.99 2.23
C ALA A 37 6.32 14.51 2.32
N GLY A 38 5.05 14.89 2.15
CA GLY A 38 4.54 16.25 2.32
C GLY A 38 3.72 16.36 3.60
N GLN A 39 2.40 16.52 3.46
CA GLN A 39 1.46 16.45 4.59
C GLN A 39 1.39 15.06 5.25
N ALA A 40 1.81 14.02 4.53
CA ALA A 40 1.90 12.65 5.02
C ALA A 40 2.96 11.88 4.23
N LEU A 41 3.50 10.81 4.83
CA LEU A 41 4.32 9.83 4.15
C LEU A 41 3.44 8.96 3.22
N SER A 42 3.91 8.69 2.00
CA SER A 42 3.33 7.65 1.15
C SER A 42 4.43 6.72 0.65
N ILE A 43 4.19 5.40 0.71
CA ILE A 43 5.08 4.40 0.11
C ILE A 43 4.87 4.20 -1.38
N PHE A 44 3.80 4.78 -1.91
CA PHE A 44 3.24 4.44 -3.19
C PHE A 44 3.73 5.31 -4.34
N GLY A 45 3.56 4.81 -5.56
CA GLY A 45 4.17 5.33 -6.77
C GLY A 45 3.51 6.58 -7.34
N ASP A 46 4.32 7.61 -7.57
CA ASP A 46 4.07 8.77 -8.42
C ASP A 46 5.42 9.40 -8.79
N HIS A 47 5.43 10.45 -9.62
CA HIS A 47 6.65 11.06 -10.18
C HIS A 47 7.22 12.23 -9.38
N GLN A 48 6.77 12.48 -8.15
CA GLN A 48 7.25 13.63 -7.36
C GLN A 48 8.77 13.61 -7.15
N ASP A 49 9.33 12.43 -6.90
CA ASP A 49 10.77 12.25 -6.67
C ASP A 49 11.62 12.51 -7.92
N VAL A 50 11.26 11.89 -9.05
CA VAL A 50 11.99 12.08 -10.31
C VAL A 50 11.84 13.52 -10.82
N MET A 51 10.68 14.14 -10.65
CA MET A 51 10.47 15.53 -11.06
C MET A 51 11.28 16.52 -10.21
N ALA A 52 11.56 16.21 -8.93
CA ALA A 52 12.44 17.00 -8.08
C ALA A 52 13.90 16.97 -8.54
N ALA A 53 14.32 15.94 -9.28
CA ALA A 53 15.68 15.78 -9.78
C ALA A 53 15.88 16.27 -11.24
N ARG A 54 14.84 16.76 -11.93
CA ARG A 54 14.86 17.06 -13.37
C ARG A 54 15.90 18.10 -13.82
N ALA A 55 16.38 18.94 -12.90
CA ALA A 55 17.36 20.01 -13.16
C ALA A 55 18.83 19.56 -12.96
N THR A 56 19.07 18.33 -12.49
CA THR A 56 20.41 17.83 -12.12
C THR A 56 21.38 17.62 -13.29
N GLY A 57 20.88 17.67 -14.53
CA GLY A 57 21.63 17.31 -15.73
C GLY A 57 21.65 15.80 -16.02
N PHE A 58 20.95 14.96 -15.26
CA PHE A 58 20.74 13.57 -15.66
C PHE A 58 19.85 13.48 -16.91
N CYS A 59 20.06 12.44 -17.72
CA CYS A 59 19.11 12.03 -18.75
C CYS A 59 17.99 11.20 -18.10
N PHE A 60 16.73 11.37 -18.50
CA PHE A 60 15.58 10.71 -17.86
C PHE A 60 14.88 9.81 -18.87
N LEU A 61 14.81 8.51 -18.54
CA LEU A 61 14.20 7.49 -19.38
C LEU A 61 13.10 6.74 -18.59
N SER A 62 11.85 6.84 -19.05
CA SER A 62 10.67 6.26 -18.41
C SER A 62 10.26 4.95 -19.05
N SER A 63 9.98 3.93 -18.22
CA SER A 63 9.37 2.67 -18.61
C SER A 63 7.90 2.59 -18.21
N ASN A 64 7.04 2.17 -19.14
CA ASN A 64 5.59 2.11 -18.94
C ASN A 64 5.11 0.73 -18.46
N SER A 65 5.91 -0.33 -18.63
CA SER A 65 5.55 -1.70 -18.26
C SER A 65 6.73 -2.48 -17.70
N VAL A 66 6.49 -3.72 -17.25
CA VAL A 66 7.54 -4.63 -16.78
C VAL A 66 8.50 -5.01 -17.91
N GLN A 67 7.97 -5.26 -19.13
CA GLN A 67 8.80 -5.52 -20.31
C GLN A 67 9.63 -4.29 -20.69
N GLU A 68 9.02 -3.09 -20.70
CA GLU A 68 9.78 -1.86 -20.96
C GLU A 68 10.86 -1.63 -19.91
N SER A 69 10.62 -2.00 -18.65
CA SER A 69 11.63 -1.87 -17.58
C SER A 69 12.88 -2.73 -17.82
N MET A 70 12.74 -3.90 -18.48
CA MET A 70 13.88 -4.71 -18.93
C MET A 70 14.61 -4.01 -20.08
N ASP A 71 13.85 -3.61 -21.10
CA ASP A 71 14.36 -3.09 -22.36
C ASP A 71 15.04 -1.71 -22.20
N LEU A 72 14.37 -0.78 -21.55
CA LEU A 72 14.86 0.59 -21.37
C LEU A 72 15.93 0.68 -20.28
N ALA A 73 16.00 -0.27 -19.34
CA ALA A 73 17.16 -0.39 -18.47
C ALA A 73 18.42 -0.66 -19.28
N LEU A 74 18.38 -1.61 -20.22
CA LEU A 74 19.49 -1.90 -21.11
C LEU A 74 19.87 -0.68 -21.95
N ILE A 75 18.89 -0.03 -22.57
CA ILE A 75 19.12 1.20 -23.35
C ILE A 75 19.76 2.30 -22.50
N ALA A 76 19.31 2.51 -21.25
CA ALA A 76 19.92 3.50 -20.36
C ALA A 76 21.41 3.21 -20.09
N HIS A 77 21.79 1.94 -19.87
CA HIS A 77 23.19 1.55 -19.67
C HIS A 77 24.04 1.78 -20.92
N LEU A 78 23.56 1.32 -22.08
CA LEU A 78 24.28 1.47 -23.35
C LEU A 78 24.43 2.96 -23.73
N ALA A 79 23.34 3.72 -23.64
CA ALA A 79 23.33 5.15 -23.95
C ALA A 79 24.18 5.95 -22.95
N SER A 80 24.18 5.59 -21.66
CA SER A 80 25.03 6.24 -20.66
C SER A 80 26.52 6.05 -20.96
N ILE A 81 26.93 4.83 -21.31
CA ILE A 81 28.32 4.54 -21.73
C ILE A 81 28.67 5.36 -22.98
N LYS A 82 27.82 5.32 -24.00
CA LYS A 82 28.05 5.96 -25.30
C LYS A 82 28.12 7.48 -25.22
N SER A 83 27.26 8.09 -24.39
CA SER A 83 27.19 9.55 -24.21
C SER A 83 28.17 10.07 -23.16
N SER A 84 28.72 9.22 -22.28
CA SER A 84 29.40 9.65 -21.05
C SER A 84 28.54 10.54 -20.15
N LEU A 85 27.22 10.46 -20.24
CA LEU A 85 26.28 11.15 -19.36
C LEU A 85 25.52 10.15 -18.50
N PRO A 86 25.13 10.54 -17.27
CA PRO A 86 24.37 9.67 -16.40
C PRO A 86 22.89 9.63 -16.79
N PHE A 87 22.26 8.47 -16.57
CA PHE A 87 20.84 8.25 -16.81
C PHE A 87 20.11 7.92 -15.51
N LEU A 88 18.92 8.48 -15.37
CA LEU A 88 17.89 8.07 -14.43
C LEU A 88 16.85 7.27 -15.23
N HIS A 89 16.91 5.94 -15.12
CA HIS A 89 15.88 5.04 -15.62
C HIS A 89 14.83 4.86 -14.51
N PHE A 90 13.57 5.18 -14.79
CA PHE A 90 12.51 5.07 -13.80
C PHE A 90 11.26 4.40 -14.33
N PHE A 91 10.52 3.84 -13.39
CA PHE A 91 9.25 3.15 -13.59
C PHE A 91 8.42 3.32 -12.32
N ASP A 92 7.10 3.18 -12.46
CA ASP A 92 6.18 3.55 -11.38
C ASP A 92 6.28 2.59 -10.19
N GLY A 93 6.52 3.16 -9.00
CA GLY A 93 6.57 2.46 -7.73
C GLY A 93 5.26 1.70 -7.47
N PHE A 94 5.37 0.47 -6.97
CA PHE A 94 4.31 -0.55 -6.92
C PHE A 94 3.72 -0.94 -8.27
N ARG A 95 3.12 0.01 -9.00
CA ARG A 95 2.32 -0.25 -10.21
C ARG A 95 3.08 -0.96 -11.34
N THR A 96 4.38 -0.71 -11.45
CA THR A 96 5.28 -1.46 -12.35
C THR A 96 6.28 -2.28 -11.55
N SER A 97 6.93 -1.68 -10.54
CA SER A 97 8.00 -2.35 -9.77
C SER A 97 7.57 -3.62 -9.02
N HIS A 98 6.28 -3.77 -8.67
CA HIS A 98 5.73 -4.93 -7.95
C HIS A 98 4.67 -5.68 -8.76
N GLU A 99 4.40 -5.24 -9.99
CA GLU A 99 3.59 -5.99 -10.92
C GLU A 99 4.42 -7.15 -11.47
N ILE A 100 3.85 -8.34 -11.45
CA ILE A 100 4.44 -9.52 -12.05
C ILE A 100 3.83 -9.68 -13.43
N GLN A 101 4.67 -9.74 -14.46
CA GLN A 101 4.26 -10.11 -15.82
C GLN A 101 5.19 -11.21 -16.35
N LYS A 102 4.67 -12.03 -17.26
CA LYS A 102 5.54 -12.83 -18.15
C LYS A 102 6.14 -11.89 -19.19
N ILE A 103 7.47 -11.80 -19.20
CA ILE A 103 8.25 -10.96 -20.10
C ILE A 103 9.30 -11.80 -20.82
N GLU A 104 9.82 -11.26 -21.92
CA GLU A 104 11.03 -11.75 -22.55
C GLU A 104 12.24 -11.09 -21.90
N VAL A 105 13.18 -11.92 -21.42
CA VAL A 105 14.42 -11.49 -20.77
C VAL A 105 15.56 -11.60 -21.79
N ILE A 106 16.49 -10.64 -21.74
CA ILE A 106 17.64 -10.60 -22.64
C ILE A 106 18.84 -11.26 -21.95
N ASP A 107 19.49 -12.19 -22.65
CA ASP A 107 20.66 -12.89 -22.13
C ASP A 107 21.88 -11.96 -22.05
N TYR A 108 22.73 -12.20 -21.06
CA TYR A 108 23.91 -11.34 -20.82
C TYR A 108 24.94 -11.40 -21.96
N GLU A 109 25.01 -12.51 -22.70
CA GLU A 109 25.89 -12.60 -23.89
C GLU A 109 25.39 -11.71 -25.03
N ASP A 110 24.07 -11.60 -25.22
CA ASP A 110 23.50 -10.66 -26.20
C ASP A 110 23.75 -9.22 -25.79
N ILE A 111 23.58 -8.91 -24.50
CA ILE A 111 23.90 -7.57 -23.94
C ILE A 111 25.36 -7.22 -24.23
N LYS A 112 26.29 -8.14 -23.96
CA LYS A 112 27.73 -7.93 -24.17
C LYS A 112 28.06 -7.58 -25.62
N ASN A 113 27.34 -8.14 -26.60
CA ASN A 113 27.53 -7.84 -28.01
C ASN A 113 27.07 -6.43 -28.41
N LEU A 114 26.23 -5.78 -27.61
CA LEU A 114 25.75 -4.41 -27.86
C LEU A 114 26.64 -3.32 -27.25
N VAL A 115 27.52 -3.68 -26.30
CA VAL A 115 28.32 -2.73 -25.52
C VAL A 115 29.41 -2.07 -26.37
N ASP A 116 29.50 -0.74 -26.29
CA ASP A 116 30.61 0.01 -26.88
C ASP A 116 31.87 -0.09 -26.00
N HIS A 117 32.74 -1.04 -26.34
CA HIS A 117 33.98 -1.29 -25.61
C HIS A 117 35.01 -0.16 -25.72
N GLU A 118 35.00 0.62 -26.81
CA GLU A 118 35.89 1.78 -26.93
C GLU A 118 35.46 2.90 -25.99
N MET A 119 34.16 3.11 -25.80
CA MET A 119 33.66 4.07 -24.82
C MET A 119 33.90 3.62 -23.37
N ILE A 120 33.91 2.32 -23.08
CA ILE A 120 34.38 1.80 -21.79
C ILE A 120 35.86 2.13 -21.58
N LYS A 121 36.70 1.88 -22.59
CA LYS A 121 38.13 2.20 -22.54
C LYS A 121 38.36 3.71 -22.38
N HIS A 122 37.60 4.54 -23.06
CA HIS A 122 37.60 5.99 -22.89
C HIS A 122 37.27 6.39 -21.45
N HIS A 123 36.22 5.84 -20.84
CA HIS A 123 35.90 6.08 -19.44
C HIS A 123 37.05 5.66 -18.50
N ARG A 124 37.64 4.47 -18.70
CA ARG A 124 38.78 3.99 -17.89
C ARG A 124 40.01 4.90 -18.02
N ASN A 125 40.28 5.42 -19.21
CA ASN A 125 41.38 6.35 -19.46
C ASN A 125 41.18 7.71 -18.77
N ARG A 126 39.93 8.08 -18.47
CA ARG A 126 39.57 9.27 -17.68
C ARG A 126 39.45 8.97 -16.17
N ALA A 127 39.78 7.79 -15.68
CA ALA A 127 39.71 7.51 -14.24
C ALA A 127 40.83 8.22 -13.47
N LEU A 128 40.60 8.52 -12.19
CA LEU A 128 41.66 9.00 -11.30
C LEU A 128 42.71 7.90 -11.13
N ASN A 129 43.96 8.20 -11.49
CA ASN A 129 45.06 7.25 -11.46
C ASN A 129 46.37 7.98 -11.13
N PRO A 130 47.16 7.56 -10.13
CA PRO A 130 48.40 8.23 -9.78
C PRO A 130 49.47 8.18 -10.87
N HIS A 131 49.39 7.25 -11.82
CA HIS A 131 50.30 7.15 -12.97
C HIS A 131 49.88 8.04 -14.16
N LYS A 132 48.66 8.61 -14.12
CA LYS A 132 48.13 9.60 -15.08
C LYS A 132 47.28 10.65 -14.33
N PRO A 133 47.89 11.44 -13.42
CA PRO A 133 47.13 12.26 -12.50
C PRO A 133 46.53 13.49 -13.19
N TYR A 134 45.36 13.92 -12.72
CA TYR A 134 44.73 15.20 -13.04
C TYR A 134 43.79 15.59 -11.88
N VAL A 135 43.35 16.85 -11.85
CA VAL A 135 42.44 17.38 -10.80
C VAL A 135 41.02 17.49 -11.34
N LYS A 136 40.02 17.18 -10.51
CA LYS A 136 38.58 17.34 -10.78
C LYS A 136 37.89 17.99 -9.58
N GLY A 137 36.77 18.67 -9.84
CA GLY A 137 35.99 19.34 -8.79
C GLY A 137 36.69 20.56 -8.20
N THR A 138 37.31 21.39 -9.06
CA THR A 138 37.95 22.64 -8.63
C THR A 138 36.92 23.65 -8.13
N ALA A 139 37.39 24.65 -7.38
CA ALA A 139 36.64 25.87 -7.12
C ALA A 139 36.91 26.86 -8.27
N GLN A 140 35.86 27.43 -8.84
CA GLN A 140 35.93 28.30 -10.03
C GLN A 140 35.34 29.67 -9.75
N ASN A 141 35.94 30.70 -10.33
CA ASN A 141 35.47 32.08 -10.28
C ASN A 141 34.47 32.36 -11.42
N PRO A 142 33.78 33.53 -11.40
CA PRO A 142 32.83 33.91 -12.44
C PRO A 142 33.43 34.07 -13.85
N ASP A 143 34.74 34.18 -13.96
CA ASP A 143 35.47 34.38 -15.22
C ASP A 143 35.49 33.14 -16.12
N ILE A 144 35.32 31.93 -15.58
CA ILE A 144 35.33 30.67 -16.35
C ILE A 144 34.16 29.72 -16.07
N TYR A 145 33.47 29.85 -14.92
CA TYR A 145 32.42 28.90 -14.52
C TYR A 145 31.31 28.77 -15.56
N PHE A 146 30.84 29.91 -16.11
CA PHE A 146 29.75 29.89 -17.09
C PHE A 146 30.19 29.20 -18.40
N GLN A 147 31.39 29.48 -18.89
CA GLN A 147 31.91 28.89 -20.11
C GLN A 147 32.08 27.37 -19.99
N GLU A 148 32.57 26.87 -18.84
CA GLU A 148 32.72 25.42 -18.63
C GLU A 148 31.37 24.71 -18.48
N MET A 149 30.37 25.35 -17.86
CA MET A 149 29.01 24.83 -17.81
C MET A 149 28.41 24.68 -19.22
N GLU A 150 28.57 25.67 -20.09
CA GLU A 150 28.06 25.63 -21.47
C GLU A 150 28.85 24.65 -22.38
N ALA A 151 30.09 24.31 -22.04
CA ALA A 151 30.88 23.33 -22.79
C ALA A 151 30.21 21.92 -22.78
N LEU A 152 29.41 21.62 -21.75
CA LEU A 152 28.65 20.37 -21.61
C LEU A 152 27.57 20.22 -22.70
N ASN A 153 27.09 21.29 -23.31
CA ASN A 153 26.02 21.27 -24.32
C ASN A 153 26.34 20.30 -25.47
N SER A 154 27.61 20.21 -25.86
CA SER A 154 28.10 19.32 -26.92
C SER A 154 27.84 17.84 -26.66
N TYR A 155 27.68 17.44 -25.40
CA TYR A 155 27.32 16.09 -24.99
C TYR A 155 25.79 15.89 -25.01
N TYR A 156 25.03 16.82 -24.42
CA TYR A 156 23.57 16.72 -24.34
C TYR A 156 22.87 16.74 -25.70
N LEU A 157 23.36 17.55 -26.65
CA LEU A 157 22.80 17.63 -28.00
C LEU A 157 22.84 16.29 -28.76
N LYS A 158 23.75 15.39 -28.39
CA LYS A 158 23.92 14.06 -29.03
C LYS A 158 23.08 12.97 -28.37
N VAL A 159 22.56 13.21 -27.17
CA VAL A 159 21.83 12.18 -26.40
C VAL A 159 20.60 11.65 -27.16
N PRO A 160 19.73 12.50 -27.76
CA PRO A 160 18.55 12.01 -28.46
C PRO A 160 18.88 10.96 -29.54
N SER A 161 19.86 11.24 -30.41
CA SER A 161 20.27 10.31 -31.46
C SER A 161 20.96 9.07 -30.92
N ILE A 162 21.79 9.20 -29.87
CA ILE A 162 22.39 8.04 -29.19
C ILE A 162 21.31 7.11 -28.64
N VAL A 163 20.27 7.65 -28.00
CA VAL A 163 19.18 6.83 -27.45
C VAL A 163 18.38 6.17 -28.58
N GLU A 164 18.11 6.86 -29.69
CA GLU A 164 17.46 6.26 -30.87
C GLU A 164 18.29 5.12 -31.45
N ASP A 165 19.62 5.29 -31.59
CA ASP A 165 20.53 4.25 -32.07
C ASP A 165 20.52 3.02 -31.15
N GLU A 166 20.54 3.20 -29.83
CA GLU A 166 20.47 2.08 -28.88
C GLU A 166 19.09 1.40 -28.89
N MET A 167 18.00 2.15 -29.09
CA MET A 167 16.65 1.59 -29.31
C MET A 167 16.59 0.74 -30.59
N ASP A 168 17.23 1.18 -31.67
CA ASP A 168 17.30 0.45 -32.94
C ASP A 168 18.13 -0.84 -32.83
N LYS A 169 19.22 -0.82 -32.05
CA LYS A 169 19.98 -2.05 -31.74
C LYS A 169 19.14 -3.04 -30.97
N LEU A 170 18.41 -2.58 -29.95
CA LEU A 170 17.47 -3.43 -29.21
C LEU A 170 16.42 -4.02 -30.16
N PHE A 171 15.82 -3.20 -31.03
CA PHE A 171 14.82 -3.67 -32.00
C PHE A 171 15.36 -4.79 -32.90
N LYS A 172 16.61 -4.71 -33.36
CA LYS A 172 17.23 -5.79 -34.16
C LYS A 172 17.39 -7.10 -33.38
N LEU A 173 17.61 -7.01 -32.07
CA LEU A 173 17.78 -8.18 -31.21
C LEU A 173 16.43 -8.80 -30.82
N THR A 174 15.43 -7.96 -30.51
CA THR A 174 14.23 -8.40 -29.78
C THR A 174 12.93 -8.23 -30.58
N ASN A 175 13.00 -7.57 -31.74
CA ASN A 175 11.85 -7.16 -32.55
C ASN A 175 10.86 -6.23 -31.82
N ARG A 176 11.24 -5.65 -30.67
CA ARG A 176 10.47 -4.63 -29.95
C ARG A 176 11.01 -3.25 -30.27
N ARG A 177 10.18 -2.41 -30.90
CA ARG A 177 10.58 -1.07 -31.33
C ARG A 177 10.17 -0.02 -30.33
N TYR A 178 11.09 0.89 -30.04
CA TYR A 178 10.86 2.07 -29.22
C TYR A 178 11.32 3.31 -29.97
N ASN A 179 10.67 4.44 -29.71
CA ASN A 179 11.17 5.76 -30.06
C ASN A 179 11.21 6.63 -28.78
N LEU A 180 11.85 7.80 -28.87
CA LEU A 180 11.90 8.77 -27.77
C LEU A 180 10.47 9.18 -27.33
N PHE A 181 9.60 9.31 -28.33
CA PHE A 181 8.16 9.50 -28.23
C PHE A 181 7.50 8.55 -29.23
N ASP A 182 6.60 7.67 -28.79
CA ASP A 182 5.76 6.86 -29.70
C ASP A 182 4.32 7.31 -29.62
N TYR A 183 3.72 7.35 -30.80
CA TYR A 183 2.30 7.58 -31.00
C TYR A 183 1.55 6.26 -31.18
N VAL A 184 0.40 6.14 -30.53
CA VAL A 184 -0.57 5.05 -30.76
C VAL A 184 -1.97 5.63 -30.90
N GLY A 185 -2.76 5.11 -31.85
CA GLY A 185 -4.16 5.50 -32.05
C GLY A 185 -4.52 5.79 -33.50
N ALA A 186 -5.62 6.49 -33.71
CA ALA A 186 -6.12 6.80 -35.05
C ALA A 186 -5.11 7.65 -35.85
N LYS A 187 -4.90 7.35 -37.13
CA LYS A 187 -3.98 8.14 -37.98
C LYS A 187 -4.45 9.59 -38.16
N ASP A 188 -5.75 9.81 -38.09
CA ASP A 188 -6.42 11.11 -38.21
C ASP A 188 -6.99 11.60 -36.87
N ALA A 189 -6.35 11.23 -35.74
CA ALA A 189 -6.78 11.66 -34.42
C ALA A 189 -6.89 13.18 -34.30
N ASP A 190 -7.97 13.65 -33.67
CA ASP A 190 -8.18 15.08 -33.37
C ASP A 190 -7.90 15.43 -31.91
N ARG A 191 -7.87 14.41 -31.04
CA ARG A 191 -7.62 14.50 -29.60
C ARG A 191 -6.54 13.52 -29.18
N VAL A 192 -5.53 14.01 -28.45
CA VAL A 192 -4.40 13.18 -27.99
C VAL A 192 -4.15 13.38 -26.50
N ILE A 193 -3.84 12.28 -25.80
CA ILE A 193 -3.27 12.33 -24.45
C ILE A 193 -1.75 12.17 -24.56
N ILE A 194 -1.00 12.96 -23.80
CA ILE A 194 0.45 12.84 -23.62
C ILE A 194 0.72 12.45 -22.18
N VAL A 195 1.46 11.38 -21.97
CA VAL A 195 1.69 10.81 -20.64
C VAL A 195 3.03 10.08 -20.56
N MET A 196 3.46 9.81 -19.34
CA MET A 196 4.66 9.07 -19.01
C MET A 196 4.36 8.01 -17.93
N GLY A 197 5.08 6.89 -17.95
CA GLY A 197 4.91 5.82 -16.97
C GLY A 197 3.68 4.93 -17.25
N SER A 198 3.26 4.19 -16.24
CA SER A 198 2.36 3.03 -16.41
C SER A 198 0.96 3.36 -16.92
N ALA A 199 0.52 4.61 -16.77
CA ALA A 199 -0.77 5.05 -17.33
C ALA A 199 -0.79 5.00 -18.86
N ALA A 200 0.37 5.05 -19.52
CA ALA A 200 0.45 4.89 -20.97
C ALA A 200 -0.15 3.55 -21.44
N GLU A 201 0.04 2.46 -20.69
CA GLU A 201 -0.51 1.14 -21.02
C GLU A 201 -2.05 1.14 -20.89
N THR A 202 -2.58 1.71 -19.81
CA THR A 202 -4.03 1.85 -19.61
C THR A 202 -4.67 2.76 -20.66
N ILE A 203 -4.00 3.86 -21.03
CA ILE A 203 -4.52 4.78 -22.05
C ILE A 203 -4.46 4.14 -23.43
N GLU A 204 -3.43 3.37 -23.75
CA GLU A 204 -3.36 2.62 -25.01
C GLU A 204 -4.54 1.64 -25.12
N GLU A 205 -4.79 0.84 -24.06
CA GLU A 205 -5.94 -0.07 -24.00
C GLU A 205 -7.27 0.68 -24.20
N THR A 206 -7.40 1.88 -23.61
CA THR A 206 -8.59 2.74 -23.76
C THR A 206 -8.71 3.32 -25.18
N VAL A 207 -7.59 3.74 -25.78
CA VAL A 207 -7.54 4.27 -27.15
C VAL A 207 -7.96 3.19 -28.14
N GLU A 208 -7.48 1.94 -27.99
CA GLU A 208 -7.91 0.81 -28.82
C GLU A 208 -9.43 0.60 -28.73
N TYR A 209 -10.00 0.64 -27.52
CA TYR A 209 -11.44 0.51 -27.29
C TYR A 209 -12.23 1.64 -27.95
N LEU A 210 -11.81 2.90 -27.78
CA LEU A 210 -12.50 4.07 -28.32
C LEU A 210 -12.37 4.17 -29.85
N ASN A 211 -11.19 3.87 -30.42
CA ASN A 211 -10.99 3.85 -31.87
C ASN A 211 -11.87 2.77 -32.54
N LYS A 212 -12.04 1.59 -31.93
CA LYS A 212 -13.00 0.56 -32.41
C LYS A 212 -14.44 1.06 -32.44
N LYS A 213 -14.79 2.03 -31.59
CA LYS A 213 -16.08 2.73 -31.56
C LYS A 213 -16.15 3.96 -32.48
N GLY A 214 -15.13 4.20 -33.29
CA GLY A 214 -15.07 5.30 -34.26
C GLY A 214 -14.58 6.64 -33.70
N GLU A 215 -14.12 6.69 -32.45
CA GLU A 215 -13.52 7.90 -31.89
C GLU A 215 -12.14 8.16 -32.49
N LYS A 216 -11.84 9.43 -32.80
CA LYS A 216 -10.55 9.87 -33.37
C LYS A 216 -9.56 10.29 -32.28
N VAL A 217 -9.21 9.34 -31.42
CA VAL A 217 -8.31 9.57 -30.28
C VAL A 217 -6.94 8.91 -30.48
N GLY A 218 -5.93 9.45 -29.80
CA GLY A 218 -4.59 8.88 -29.77
C GLY A 218 -3.83 9.19 -28.47
N LEU A 219 -2.63 8.65 -28.38
CA LEU A 219 -1.73 8.69 -27.23
C LEU A 219 -0.31 8.95 -27.71
N ILE A 220 0.42 9.83 -27.03
CA ILE A 220 1.89 9.88 -27.09
C ILE A 220 2.44 9.41 -25.76
N LYS A 221 3.24 8.35 -25.77
CA LYS A 221 4.00 7.92 -24.59
C LYS A 221 5.40 8.55 -24.62
N VAL A 222 5.78 9.21 -23.54
CA VAL A 222 7.09 9.85 -23.40
C VAL A 222 8.08 8.84 -22.79
N ARG A 223 9.15 8.51 -23.51
CA ARG A 223 10.22 7.62 -22.99
C ARG A 223 11.39 8.46 -22.53
N LEU A 224 12.01 9.19 -23.46
CA LEU A 224 13.10 10.11 -23.13
C LEU A 224 12.52 11.46 -22.72
N TYR A 225 12.35 11.66 -21.42
CA TYR A 225 11.87 12.92 -20.86
C TYR A 225 12.95 14.00 -20.84
N ARG A 226 14.20 13.61 -20.60
CA ARG A 226 15.37 14.50 -20.64
C ARG A 226 16.56 13.84 -21.33
N PRO A 227 17.23 14.53 -22.26
CA PRO A 227 16.85 15.81 -22.88
C PRO A 227 15.53 15.71 -23.66
N PHE A 228 14.69 16.74 -23.59
CA PHE A 228 13.40 16.77 -24.29
C PHE A 228 13.61 17.20 -25.75
N SER A 229 13.43 16.29 -26.72
CA SER A 229 13.69 16.58 -28.13
C SER A 229 12.44 17.08 -28.86
N LYS A 230 12.39 18.39 -29.18
CA LYS A 230 11.31 19.01 -29.97
C LYS A 230 11.09 18.30 -31.31
N GLU A 231 12.16 17.97 -32.03
CA GLU A 231 12.08 17.30 -33.33
C GLU A 231 11.35 15.95 -33.25
N HIS A 232 11.77 15.08 -32.33
CA HIS A 232 11.19 13.74 -32.18
C HIS A 232 9.75 13.81 -31.64
N PHE A 233 9.47 14.77 -30.76
CA PHE A 233 8.12 15.03 -30.28
C PHE A 233 7.16 15.42 -31.42
N LEU A 234 7.54 16.40 -32.26
CA LEU A 234 6.72 16.85 -33.39
C LEU A 234 6.57 15.77 -34.46
N LYS A 235 7.58 14.92 -34.66
CA LYS A 235 7.51 13.75 -35.55
C LYS A 235 6.46 12.73 -35.08
N ALA A 236 6.31 12.55 -33.77
CA ALA A 236 5.31 11.64 -33.21
C ALA A 236 3.87 12.23 -33.23
N LEU A 237 3.72 13.55 -33.18
CA LEU A 237 2.41 14.20 -33.10
C LEU A 237 1.70 14.25 -34.47
N PRO A 238 0.52 13.62 -34.65
CA PRO A 238 -0.22 13.70 -35.90
C PRO A 238 -0.65 15.14 -36.22
N LYS A 239 -0.54 15.52 -37.50
CA LYS A 239 -0.90 16.89 -37.96
C LYS A 239 -2.39 17.21 -37.79
N SER A 240 -3.26 16.21 -37.71
CA SER A 240 -4.71 16.36 -37.51
C SER A 240 -5.11 16.78 -36.09
N VAL A 241 -4.20 16.69 -35.12
CA VAL A 241 -4.49 16.93 -33.72
C VAL A 241 -4.85 18.39 -33.46
N LYS A 242 -5.99 18.61 -32.81
CA LYS A 242 -6.51 19.93 -32.45
C LYS A 242 -6.46 20.18 -30.95
N LYS A 243 -6.63 19.14 -30.14
CA LYS A 243 -6.71 19.24 -28.68
C LYS A 243 -5.85 18.19 -28.00
N ILE A 244 -5.12 18.61 -26.98
CA ILE A 244 -4.14 17.79 -26.26
C ILE A 244 -4.42 17.88 -24.77
N ALA A 245 -4.45 16.73 -24.09
CA ALA A 245 -4.35 16.67 -22.64
C ALA A 245 -2.98 16.12 -22.25
N VAL A 246 -2.26 16.82 -21.38
CA VAL A 246 -0.99 16.36 -20.81
C VAL A 246 -1.25 15.91 -19.38
N LEU A 247 -0.86 14.68 -19.06
CA LEU A 247 -1.09 14.07 -17.76
C LEU A 247 0.23 13.96 -16.98
N ASP A 248 0.29 14.65 -15.85
CA ASP A 248 1.42 14.64 -14.93
C ASP A 248 1.08 13.80 -13.69
N ARG A 249 1.97 12.87 -13.34
CA ARG A 249 1.86 12.05 -12.14
C ARG A 249 2.56 12.71 -10.95
N THR A 250 2.46 14.03 -10.82
CA THR A 250 3.09 14.83 -9.74
C THR A 250 2.21 16.02 -9.38
N LYS A 251 2.56 16.74 -8.31
CA LYS A 251 1.96 18.03 -7.93
C LYS A 251 3.05 18.97 -7.46
N GLU A 252 3.21 20.10 -8.16
CA GLU A 252 4.07 21.20 -7.71
C GLU A 252 3.18 22.31 -7.11
N SER A 253 3.02 22.31 -5.79
CA SER A 253 2.15 23.29 -5.11
C SER A 253 2.62 24.72 -5.33
N GLY A 254 1.78 25.55 -5.94
CA GLY A 254 2.06 26.95 -6.25
C GLY A 254 2.75 27.18 -7.60
N SER A 255 3.08 26.14 -8.35
CA SER A 255 3.55 26.30 -9.73
C SER A 255 2.41 26.76 -10.64
N PHE A 256 2.76 27.37 -11.78
CA PHE A 256 1.77 27.67 -12.82
C PHE A 256 1.14 26.39 -13.38
N ALA A 257 1.95 25.34 -13.57
CA ALA A 257 1.51 24.02 -14.00
C ALA A 257 2.60 22.96 -13.73
N GLU A 258 2.26 21.70 -13.96
CA GLU A 258 3.17 20.56 -13.79
C GLU A 258 4.23 20.42 -14.90
N PRO A 259 5.34 19.71 -14.65
CA PRO A 259 6.52 19.74 -15.51
C PRO A 259 6.31 19.27 -16.96
N LEU A 260 5.65 18.14 -17.19
CA LEU A 260 5.46 17.63 -18.55
C LEU A 260 4.52 18.53 -19.34
N TYR A 261 3.46 19.04 -18.71
CA TYR A 261 2.60 20.05 -19.30
C TYR A 261 3.38 21.30 -19.74
N LEU A 262 4.24 21.84 -18.88
CA LEU A 262 5.06 23.02 -19.22
C LEU A 262 6.00 22.74 -20.41
N ASP A 263 6.63 21.57 -20.46
CA ASP A 263 7.51 21.20 -21.58
C ASP A 263 6.74 21.09 -22.90
N VAL A 264 5.54 20.50 -22.88
CA VAL A 264 4.66 20.39 -24.06
C VAL A 264 4.18 21.76 -24.53
N VAL A 265 3.74 22.62 -23.61
CA VAL A 265 3.31 23.99 -23.93
C VAL A 265 4.46 24.78 -24.57
N ALA A 266 5.65 24.75 -23.96
CA ALA A 266 6.82 25.43 -24.50
C ALA A 266 7.21 24.90 -25.89
N THR A 267 7.13 23.58 -26.09
CA THR A 267 7.46 22.93 -27.37
C THR A 267 6.49 23.32 -28.48
N LEU A 268 5.20 23.48 -28.16
CA LEU A 268 4.13 23.76 -29.11
C LEU A 268 3.78 25.24 -29.27
N ALA A 269 4.39 26.14 -28.49
CA ALA A 269 4.11 27.58 -28.54
C ALA A 269 4.27 28.18 -29.95
N GLU A 270 5.16 27.62 -30.77
CA GLU A 270 5.44 28.06 -32.15
C GLU A 270 4.64 27.28 -33.21
N GLU A 271 3.88 26.23 -32.83
CA GLU A 271 3.27 25.24 -33.73
C GLU A 271 1.78 25.49 -34.04
N GLY A 272 1.35 26.76 -33.98
CA GLY A 272 -0.02 27.21 -34.25
C GLY A 272 -1.02 26.92 -33.12
N ASN A 273 -2.30 27.26 -33.34
CA ASN A 273 -3.34 27.19 -32.31
C ASN A 273 -3.84 25.76 -32.07
N LYS A 274 -3.23 25.06 -31.12
CA LYS A 274 -3.77 23.83 -30.50
C LYS A 274 -4.27 24.14 -29.10
N VAL A 275 -5.37 23.51 -28.67
CA VAL A 275 -5.82 23.61 -27.27
C VAL A 275 -5.05 22.60 -26.45
N ILE A 276 -4.31 23.06 -25.44
CA ILE A 276 -3.50 22.21 -24.56
C ILE A 276 -4.00 22.38 -23.12
N VAL A 277 -4.43 21.28 -22.50
CA VAL A 277 -4.83 21.25 -21.09
C VAL A 277 -3.95 20.31 -20.29
N GLY A 278 -3.66 20.66 -19.04
CA GLY A 278 -2.90 19.88 -18.07
C GLY A 278 -3.82 19.22 -17.06
N GLY A 279 -3.47 18.00 -16.67
CA GLY A 279 -4.19 17.23 -15.66
C GLY A 279 -3.26 16.44 -14.76
N ARG A 280 -3.63 16.30 -13.49
CA ARG A 280 -2.94 15.45 -12.52
C ARG A 280 -3.67 14.14 -12.30
N TYR A 281 -2.92 13.06 -12.13
CA TYR A 281 -3.46 11.74 -11.83
C TYR A 281 -2.52 10.94 -10.93
N GLY A 282 -3.02 9.84 -10.35
CA GLY A 282 -2.18 8.74 -9.89
C GLY A 282 -1.21 9.03 -8.73
N LEU A 283 -1.37 10.14 -8.01
CA LEU A 283 -0.54 10.50 -6.85
C LEU A 283 -0.65 9.43 -5.77
N GLY A 284 0.47 9.01 -5.19
CA GLY A 284 0.52 7.94 -4.20
C GLY A 284 -0.17 6.63 -4.64
N SER A 285 0.04 6.21 -5.89
CA SER A 285 -0.65 5.07 -6.53
C SER A 285 -2.18 5.15 -6.53
N LYS A 286 -2.78 6.35 -6.51
CA LYS A 286 -4.21 6.50 -6.79
C LYS A 286 -4.56 5.79 -8.10
N GLU A 287 -5.71 5.11 -8.11
CA GLU A 287 -6.11 4.32 -9.27
C GLU A 287 -6.31 5.19 -10.51
N PHE A 288 -5.84 4.70 -11.65
CA PHE A 288 -6.07 5.31 -12.95
C PHE A 288 -6.61 4.24 -13.89
N THR A 289 -7.93 4.17 -14.00
CA THR A 289 -8.65 3.16 -14.78
C THR A 289 -8.91 3.63 -16.22
N PRO A 290 -9.36 2.73 -17.12
CA PRO A 290 -9.83 3.12 -18.45
C PRO A 290 -10.94 4.18 -18.42
N SER A 291 -11.82 4.14 -17.42
CA SER A 291 -12.84 5.17 -17.20
C SER A 291 -12.24 6.55 -16.87
N CYS A 292 -11.10 6.60 -16.16
CA CYS A 292 -10.37 7.85 -15.95
C CYS A 292 -9.83 8.39 -17.28
N ALA A 293 -9.22 7.53 -18.11
CA ALA A 293 -8.73 7.91 -19.43
C ALA A 293 -9.86 8.40 -20.35
N LYS A 294 -11.03 7.72 -20.34
CA LYS A 294 -12.24 8.17 -21.04
C LYS A 294 -12.70 9.55 -20.56
N ALA A 295 -12.73 9.80 -19.26
CA ALA A 295 -13.11 11.11 -18.71
C ALA A 295 -12.19 12.24 -19.21
N VAL A 296 -10.88 11.96 -19.37
CA VAL A 296 -9.93 12.91 -19.97
C VAL A 296 -10.25 13.15 -21.46
N PHE A 297 -10.52 12.12 -22.24
CA PHE A 297 -10.93 12.28 -23.65
C PHE A 297 -12.28 12.99 -23.80
N ASP A 298 -13.22 12.74 -22.89
CA ASP A 298 -14.51 13.43 -22.87
C ASP A 298 -14.35 14.90 -22.50
N ASN A 299 -13.43 15.24 -21.57
CA ASN A 299 -13.07 16.64 -21.31
C ASN A 299 -12.55 17.33 -22.58
N LEU A 300 -11.73 16.67 -23.38
CA LEU A 300 -11.23 17.21 -24.66
C LEU A 300 -12.34 17.36 -25.72
N LYS A 301 -13.48 16.67 -25.62
CA LYS A 301 -14.61 16.89 -26.54
C LYS A 301 -15.23 18.27 -26.36
N ASN A 302 -15.23 18.79 -25.12
CA ASN A 302 -15.85 20.07 -24.80
C ASN A 302 -15.24 21.22 -25.60
N GLU A 303 -16.05 22.23 -25.96
CA GLU A 303 -15.57 23.44 -26.65
C GLU A 303 -14.47 24.15 -25.86
N LYS A 304 -14.65 24.24 -24.53
CA LYS A 304 -13.67 24.74 -23.57
C LYS A 304 -13.32 23.63 -22.58
N PRO A 305 -12.34 22.76 -22.90
CA PRO A 305 -11.89 21.73 -21.97
C PRO A 305 -11.41 22.35 -20.66
N LYS A 306 -11.74 21.70 -19.55
CA LYS A 306 -11.23 22.08 -18.23
C LYS A 306 -9.71 21.92 -18.20
N ASN A 307 -9.00 22.97 -17.80
CA ASN A 307 -7.55 22.95 -17.61
C ASN A 307 -7.20 22.77 -16.12
N HIS A 308 -5.96 22.40 -15.82
CA HIS A 308 -5.42 22.15 -14.47
C HIS A 308 -6.27 21.18 -13.64
N PHE A 309 -6.86 20.19 -14.30
CA PHE A 309 -7.81 19.27 -13.70
C PHE A 309 -7.12 18.18 -12.86
N THR A 310 -7.92 17.46 -12.08
CA THR A 310 -7.53 16.19 -11.45
C THR A 310 -8.42 15.06 -11.95
N VAL A 311 -7.95 13.81 -11.93
CA VAL A 311 -8.78 12.64 -12.28
C VAL A 311 -8.49 11.48 -11.32
N GLY A 312 -9.55 10.75 -10.93
CA GLY A 312 -9.47 9.67 -9.94
C GLY A 312 -9.75 10.10 -8.49
N ILE A 313 -10.21 11.34 -8.27
CA ILE A 313 -10.64 11.86 -6.95
C ILE A 313 -11.92 12.69 -7.10
N ILE A 314 -12.59 12.97 -5.98
CA ILE A 314 -13.70 13.93 -5.89
C ILE A 314 -13.14 15.20 -5.22
N ASP A 315 -12.88 16.23 -6.00
CA ASP A 315 -12.49 17.55 -5.48
C ASP A 315 -13.69 18.48 -5.46
N ASP A 316 -14.38 18.49 -4.33
CA ASP A 316 -15.52 19.35 -4.01
C ASP A 316 -15.12 20.68 -3.36
N VAL A 317 -13.82 20.94 -3.21
CA VAL A 317 -13.28 22.16 -2.60
C VAL A 317 -12.84 23.15 -3.68
N THR A 318 -11.91 22.72 -4.53
CA THR A 318 -11.39 23.56 -5.63
C THR A 318 -12.02 23.24 -6.98
N ASN A 319 -12.91 22.25 -7.02
CA ASN A 319 -13.65 21.84 -8.21
C ASN A 319 -12.71 21.56 -9.39
N THR A 320 -11.56 20.92 -9.19
CA THR A 320 -10.62 20.56 -10.27
C THR A 320 -10.89 19.17 -10.85
N SER A 321 -11.55 18.28 -10.13
CA SER A 321 -11.75 16.90 -10.58
C SER A 321 -12.62 16.80 -11.84
N LEU A 322 -12.31 15.84 -12.70
CA LEU A 322 -13.19 15.38 -13.78
C LEU A 322 -14.17 14.35 -13.25
N GLU A 323 -15.42 14.44 -13.69
CA GLU A 323 -16.46 13.47 -13.38
C GLU A 323 -16.24 12.19 -14.20
N ILE A 324 -16.31 11.04 -13.53
CA ILE A 324 -16.31 9.72 -14.17
C ILE A 324 -17.76 9.30 -14.39
N LYS A 325 -18.27 9.48 -15.61
CA LYS A 325 -19.68 9.24 -15.95
C LYS A 325 -20.04 7.77 -16.11
N ASP A 326 -19.14 7.00 -16.70
CA ASP A 326 -19.37 5.61 -17.07
C ASP A 326 -18.22 4.72 -16.61
N GLU A 327 -18.54 3.56 -16.03
CA GLU A 327 -17.58 2.48 -15.82
C GLU A 327 -17.46 1.66 -17.12
N ILE A 328 -16.27 1.61 -17.70
CA ILE A 328 -16.00 0.86 -18.95
C ILE A 328 -15.04 -0.29 -18.67
N ILE A 329 -15.27 -1.42 -19.35
CA ILE A 329 -14.39 -2.59 -19.35
C ILE A 329 -13.69 -2.62 -20.71
N THR A 330 -12.37 -2.44 -20.71
CA THR A 330 -11.55 -2.38 -21.93
C THR A 330 -10.61 -3.58 -22.08
N GLU A 331 -10.49 -4.42 -21.05
CA GLU A 331 -9.82 -5.70 -21.17
C GLU A 331 -10.45 -6.55 -22.27
N LYS A 332 -9.63 -7.34 -22.96
CA LYS A 332 -10.09 -8.23 -24.02
C LYS A 332 -10.89 -9.39 -23.46
N GLU A 333 -11.82 -9.92 -24.26
CA GLU A 333 -12.76 -10.97 -23.85
C GLU A 333 -12.08 -12.27 -23.39
N ASP A 334 -10.87 -12.56 -23.89
CA ASP A 334 -10.09 -13.75 -23.54
C ASP A 334 -9.38 -13.65 -22.18
N VAL A 335 -9.37 -12.48 -21.53
CA VAL A 335 -8.67 -12.25 -20.28
C VAL A 335 -9.53 -12.68 -19.08
N VAL A 336 -9.09 -13.74 -18.39
CA VAL A 336 -9.67 -14.22 -17.14
C VAL A 336 -9.15 -13.39 -15.97
N ARG A 337 -10.06 -12.84 -15.16
CA ARG A 337 -9.77 -11.90 -14.07
C ARG A 337 -10.08 -12.52 -12.71
N CYS A 338 -9.06 -12.65 -11.86
CA CYS A 338 -9.17 -13.36 -10.59
C CYS A 338 -8.78 -12.48 -9.39
N LYS A 339 -9.64 -12.42 -8.37
CA LYS A 339 -9.44 -11.62 -7.15
C LYS A 339 -9.37 -12.50 -5.92
N PHE A 340 -8.39 -12.29 -5.05
CA PHE A 340 -8.20 -13.12 -3.85
C PHE A 340 -8.06 -12.26 -2.61
N TRP A 341 -8.95 -12.44 -1.66
CA TRP A 341 -8.96 -11.78 -0.36
C TRP A 341 -8.28 -12.69 0.67
N GLY A 342 -7.09 -12.28 1.11
CA GLY A 342 -6.27 -13.01 2.08
C GLY A 342 -5.89 -12.18 3.31
N VAL A 343 -5.30 -12.84 4.30
CA VAL A 343 -4.76 -12.24 5.52
C VAL A 343 -3.24 -12.28 5.48
N GLY A 344 -2.57 -11.19 5.84
CA GLY A 344 -1.12 -11.16 5.95
C GLY A 344 -0.58 -12.30 6.83
N GLY A 345 0.09 -13.28 6.22
CA GLY A 345 0.66 -14.47 6.87
C GLY A 345 -0.03 -15.80 6.53
N ASP A 346 -1.16 -15.80 5.82
CA ASP A 346 -1.92 -17.03 5.47
C ASP A 346 -1.35 -17.81 4.26
N GLY A 347 -0.45 -17.20 3.49
CA GLY A 347 0.19 -17.78 2.31
C GLY A 347 -0.54 -17.52 0.98
N THR A 348 -1.64 -16.77 0.96
CA THR A 348 -2.43 -16.44 -0.24
C THR A 348 -1.60 -15.79 -1.34
N VAL A 349 -0.88 -14.71 -1.00
CA VAL A 349 -0.01 -14.00 -1.95
C VAL A 349 1.06 -14.92 -2.52
N GLY A 350 1.67 -15.77 -1.69
CA GLY A 350 2.67 -16.75 -2.13
C GLY A 350 2.09 -17.73 -3.13
N ALA A 351 0.96 -18.35 -2.81
CA ALA A 351 0.26 -19.27 -3.72
C ALA A 351 -0.14 -18.60 -5.04
N ASN A 352 -0.56 -17.34 -5.00
CA ASN A 352 -0.89 -16.59 -6.22
C ASN A 352 0.34 -16.30 -7.08
N LYS A 353 1.49 -15.96 -6.49
CA LYS A 353 2.76 -15.82 -7.22
C LYS A 353 3.18 -17.15 -7.86
N ASP A 354 3.04 -18.25 -7.12
CA ASP A 354 3.33 -19.58 -7.64
C ASP A 354 2.37 -19.96 -8.78
N ALA A 355 1.08 -19.63 -8.67
CA ALA A 355 0.10 -19.86 -9.73
C ALA A 355 0.43 -19.09 -11.01
N ILE A 356 0.81 -17.80 -10.89
CA ILE A 356 1.27 -16.98 -12.02
C ILE A 356 2.45 -17.67 -12.72
N LYS A 357 3.44 -18.12 -11.94
CA LYS A 357 4.63 -18.77 -12.47
C LYS A 357 4.31 -20.10 -13.14
N ILE A 358 3.50 -20.95 -12.51
CA ILE A 358 3.07 -22.24 -13.07
C ILE A 358 2.38 -22.02 -14.43
N ILE A 359 1.46 -21.07 -14.51
CA ILE A 359 0.73 -20.79 -15.76
C ILE A 359 1.68 -20.17 -16.80
N GLY A 360 2.48 -19.18 -16.42
CA GLY A 360 3.38 -18.47 -17.33
C GLY A 360 4.50 -19.34 -17.91
N ASP A 361 5.09 -20.23 -17.10
CA ASP A 361 6.21 -21.10 -17.50
C ASP A 361 5.74 -22.30 -18.34
N ASN A 362 4.46 -22.68 -18.28
CA ASN A 362 3.94 -23.93 -18.89
C ASN A 362 2.83 -23.70 -19.93
N THR A 363 2.57 -22.45 -20.30
CA THR A 363 1.63 -22.04 -21.35
C THR A 363 2.16 -20.83 -22.11
N ASP A 364 1.56 -20.55 -23.27
CA ASP A 364 1.84 -19.34 -24.05
C ASP A 364 1.02 -18.12 -23.59
N LYS A 365 0.22 -18.26 -22.53
CA LYS A 365 -0.61 -17.18 -22.02
C LYS A 365 0.24 -16.04 -21.45
N TYR A 366 -0.25 -14.82 -21.66
CA TYR A 366 0.18 -13.68 -20.87
C TYR A 366 -0.41 -13.80 -19.48
N VAL A 367 0.42 -13.48 -18.49
CA VAL A 367 0.04 -13.53 -17.08
C VAL A 367 0.39 -12.19 -16.45
N GLN A 368 -0.49 -11.70 -15.58
CA GLN A 368 -0.26 -10.50 -14.79
C GLN A 368 -0.68 -10.77 -13.34
N GLY A 369 0.08 -10.24 -12.39
CA GLY A 369 -0.28 -10.22 -10.98
C GLY A 369 0.08 -8.92 -10.29
N TYR A 370 -0.89 -8.34 -9.59
CA TYR A 370 -0.70 -7.20 -8.71
C TYR A 370 -1.24 -7.53 -7.31
N PHE A 371 -0.56 -7.05 -6.28
CA PHE A 371 -0.87 -7.38 -4.89
C PHE A 371 -1.03 -6.10 -4.08
N SER A 372 -2.26 -5.82 -3.64
CA SER A 372 -2.55 -4.75 -2.69
C SER A 372 -2.30 -5.26 -1.27
N TYR A 373 -1.51 -4.52 -0.51
CA TYR A 373 -1.18 -4.81 0.87
C TYR A 373 -1.66 -3.68 1.78
N ASP A 374 -2.16 -4.05 2.95
CA ASP A 374 -2.42 -3.13 4.05
C ASP A 374 -1.10 -2.61 4.67
N SER A 375 -1.14 -1.41 5.25
CA SER A 375 -0.09 -0.83 6.08
C SER A 375 0.24 -1.67 7.33
N LYS A 376 -0.73 -2.47 7.80
CA LYS A 376 -0.59 -3.34 8.96
C LYS A 376 0.37 -4.50 8.64
N LYS A 377 1.51 -4.55 9.35
CA LYS A 377 2.62 -5.47 9.08
C LYS A 377 2.28 -6.96 9.12
N THR A 378 1.40 -7.37 10.03
CA THR A 378 0.88 -8.76 10.07
C THR A 378 -0.62 -8.74 10.27
N SER A 379 -1.29 -9.75 9.70
CA SER A 379 -2.75 -9.87 9.73
C SER A 379 -3.47 -8.66 9.13
N GLY A 380 -2.78 -7.86 8.30
CA GLY A 380 -3.41 -6.86 7.45
C GLY A 380 -4.17 -7.52 6.30
N LEU A 381 -5.05 -6.76 5.66
CA LEU A 381 -5.71 -7.21 4.44
C LEU A 381 -4.69 -7.37 3.29
N THR A 382 -4.86 -8.41 2.50
CA THR A 382 -4.17 -8.55 1.21
C THR A 382 -5.19 -8.85 0.13
N VAL A 383 -5.13 -8.12 -0.98
CA VAL A 383 -5.98 -8.37 -2.15
C VAL A 383 -5.10 -8.62 -3.36
N SER A 384 -5.15 -9.83 -3.90
CA SER A 384 -4.42 -10.18 -5.12
C SER A 384 -5.31 -10.01 -6.34
N HIS A 385 -4.77 -9.41 -7.39
CA HIS A 385 -5.43 -9.17 -8.67
C HIS A 385 -4.62 -9.87 -9.75
N LEU A 386 -5.18 -10.94 -10.32
CA LEU A 386 -4.52 -11.73 -11.35
C LEU A 386 -5.29 -11.62 -12.67
N ARG A 387 -4.56 -11.59 -13.78
CA ARG A 387 -5.10 -11.67 -15.13
C ARG A 387 -4.35 -12.72 -15.93
N PHE A 388 -5.08 -13.49 -16.73
CA PHE A 388 -4.53 -14.52 -17.61
C PHE A 388 -5.24 -14.45 -18.96
N GLY A 389 -4.51 -14.37 -20.07
CA GLY A 389 -5.11 -14.26 -21.41
C GLY A 389 -4.18 -14.73 -22.51
N ASP A 390 -4.72 -15.01 -23.68
CA ASP A 390 -3.94 -15.29 -24.90
C ASP A 390 -3.46 -13.98 -25.55
N SER A 391 -4.15 -12.88 -25.24
CA SER A 391 -3.77 -11.53 -25.60
C SER A 391 -2.84 -10.86 -24.59
N LEU A 392 -1.97 -9.97 -25.09
CA LEU A 392 -1.13 -9.10 -24.25
C LEU A 392 -1.98 -8.27 -23.28
N ILE A 393 -1.61 -8.31 -22.00
CA ILE A 393 -2.30 -7.64 -20.89
C ILE A 393 -1.61 -6.29 -20.61
N ARG A 394 -2.33 -5.18 -20.85
CA ARG A 394 -1.87 -3.80 -20.59
C ARG A 394 -2.49 -3.17 -19.35
N SER A 395 -3.31 -3.93 -18.65
CA SER A 395 -4.23 -3.42 -17.65
C SER A 395 -3.50 -3.07 -16.35
N THR A 396 -2.78 -1.95 -16.34
CA THR A 396 -2.00 -1.41 -15.23
C THR A 396 -2.88 -0.72 -14.17
N TYR A 397 -4.00 -1.37 -13.85
CA TYR A 397 -5.01 -0.96 -12.88
C TYR A 397 -5.59 -2.18 -12.15
N LEU A 398 -6.25 -1.97 -11.01
CA LEU A 398 -6.95 -2.99 -10.23
C LEU A 398 -8.15 -3.57 -11.00
N LEU A 399 -8.60 -4.75 -10.60
CA LEU A 399 -9.79 -5.38 -11.20
C LEU A 399 -11.07 -4.62 -10.84
N THR A 400 -11.69 -3.98 -11.84
CA THR A 400 -13.06 -3.42 -11.76
C THR A 400 -14.11 -4.52 -11.90
N GLU A 401 -13.89 -5.46 -12.81
CA GLU A 401 -14.68 -6.69 -12.97
C GLU A 401 -13.82 -7.96 -12.73
N ALA A 402 -14.39 -9.00 -12.12
CA ALA A 402 -13.73 -10.27 -11.85
C ALA A 402 -14.60 -11.49 -12.24
N ASP A 403 -13.99 -12.46 -12.91
CA ASP A 403 -14.60 -13.74 -13.29
C ASP A 403 -14.55 -14.76 -12.13
N TYR A 404 -13.52 -14.65 -11.28
CA TYR A 404 -13.31 -15.48 -10.10
C TYR A 404 -12.94 -14.64 -8.88
N ILE A 405 -13.62 -14.86 -7.76
CA ILE A 405 -13.30 -14.26 -6.46
C ILE A 405 -13.13 -15.36 -5.42
N ALA A 406 -12.04 -15.33 -4.65
CA ALA A 406 -11.86 -16.17 -3.47
C ALA A 406 -11.70 -15.35 -2.19
N CYS A 407 -12.38 -15.76 -1.12
CA CYS A 407 -12.25 -15.18 0.21
C CYS A 407 -11.67 -16.23 1.17
N HIS A 408 -10.40 -16.06 1.52
CA HIS A 408 -9.65 -17.06 2.28
C HIS A 408 -9.82 -16.94 3.80
N HIS A 409 -10.48 -15.87 4.27
CA HIS A 409 -10.77 -15.68 5.69
C HIS A 409 -12.25 -15.29 5.92
N PRO A 410 -13.02 -16.06 6.70
CA PRO A 410 -14.47 -15.89 6.79
C PRO A 410 -14.88 -14.58 7.46
N ALA A 411 -14.04 -13.98 8.31
CA ALA A 411 -14.39 -12.70 8.96
C ALA A 411 -14.54 -11.53 7.96
N TYR A 412 -13.97 -11.63 6.76
CA TYR A 412 -13.98 -10.57 5.77
C TYR A 412 -15.35 -10.32 5.15
N ILE A 413 -16.21 -11.34 5.08
CA ILE A 413 -17.56 -11.18 4.52
C ILE A 413 -18.42 -10.19 5.33
N TYR A 414 -18.09 -9.99 6.61
CA TYR A 414 -18.79 -9.03 7.48
C TYR A 414 -18.15 -7.63 7.48
N LYS A 415 -16.97 -7.48 6.89
CA LYS A 415 -16.17 -6.25 6.94
C LYS A 415 -16.06 -5.54 5.60
N TYR A 416 -15.92 -6.31 4.52
CA TYR A 416 -15.66 -5.79 3.19
C TYR A 416 -16.74 -6.27 2.21
N ASP A 417 -17.02 -5.49 1.16
CA ASP A 417 -17.75 -5.98 -0.01
C ASP A 417 -16.82 -6.86 -0.86
N VAL A 418 -16.59 -8.09 -0.40
CA VAL A 418 -15.70 -9.04 -1.08
C VAL A 418 -16.16 -9.39 -2.50
N LEU A 419 -17.45 -9.20 -2.80
CA LEU A 419 -18.07 -9.47 -4.10
C LEU A 419 -18.09 -8.22 -5.01
N LYS A 420 -17.50 -7.10 -4.61
CA LYS A 420 -17.42 -5.88 -5.42
C LYS A 420 -16.81 -6.19 -6.80
N GLY A 421 -17.57 -5.91 -7.85
CA GLY A 421 -17.15 -6.13 -9.23
C GLY A 421 -17.16 -7.59 -9.68
N ILE A 422 -17.87 -8.51 -9.03
CA ILE A 422 -18.02 -9.85 -9.60
C ILE A 422 -18.93 -9.83 -10.83
N LYS A 423 -18.50 -10.50 -11.91
CA LYS A 423 -19.27 -10.63 -13.14
C LYS A 423 -20.52 -11.50 -12.90
N LYS A 424 -21.59 -11.22 -13.65
CA LYS A 424 -22.76 -12.12 -13.70
C LYS A 424 -22.34 -13.53 -14.15
N GLY A 425 -22.73 -14.56 -13.41
CA GLY A 425 -22.33 -15.95 -13.63
C GLY A 425 -20.91 -16.27 -13.17
N GLY A 426 -20.21 -15.31 -12.54
CA GLY A 426 -18.86 -15.47 -12.01
C GLY A 426 -18.78 -16.46 -10.84
N ILE A 427 -17.57 -16.82 -10.45
CA ILE A 427 -17.31 -17.83 -9.42
C ILE A 427 -16.92 -17.16 -8.11
N PHE A 428 -17.55 -17.57 -7.01
CA PHE A 428 -17.15 -17.16 -5.66
C PHE A 428 -16.78 -18.37 -4.80
N VAL A 429 -15.61 -18.34 -4.17
CA VAL A 429 -15.14 -19.38 -3.25
C VAL A 429 -14.93 -18.80 -1.85
N LEU A 430 -15.59 -19.35 -0.85
CA LEU A 430 -15.45 -18.93 0.55
C LEU A 430 -14.79 -20.04 1.39
N ASN A 431 -13.64 -19.73 1.99
CA ASN A 431 -13.05 -20.58 3.03
C ASN A 431 -13.76 -20.32 4.37
N CYS A 432 -14.54 -21.28 4.85
CA CYS A 432 -15.27 -21.17 6.11
C CYS A 432 -15.57 -22.54 6.74
N PRO A 433 -15.78 -22.60 8.06
CA PRO A 433 -16.22 -23.83 8.73
C PRO A 433 -17.74 -24.05 8.66
N PHE A 434 -18.48 -23.19 7.96
CA PHE A 434 -19.94 -23.23 7.95
C PHE A 434 -20.45 -24.45 7.17
N LYS A 435 -21.52 -25.05 7.67
CA LYS A 435 -22.25 -26.06 6.90
C LYS A 435 -23.28 -25.40 5.99
N GLU A 436 -23.71 -26.12 4.96
CA GLU A 436 -24.68 -25.63 3.97
C GLU A 436 -25.98 -25.15 4.65
N GLU A 437 -26.45 -25.87 5.68
CA GLU A 437 -27.68 -25.53 6.40
C GLU A 437 -27.57 -24.26 7.27
N GLU A 438 -26.34 -23.80 7.53
CA GLU A 438 -26.06 -22.64 8.38
C GLU A 438 -25.88 -21.34 7.57
N LEU A 439 -25.72 -21.44 6.25
CA LEU A 439 -25.38 -20.29 5.39
C LEU A 439 -26.43 -19.18 5.47
N ASP A 440 -27.71 -19.53 5.59
CA ASP A 440 -28.79 -18.55 5.73
C ASP A 440 -28.74 -17.72 7.03
N LYS A 441 -28.09 -18.25 8.06
CA LYS A 441 -27.92 -17.55 9.34
C LYS A 441 -26.58 -16.82 9.41
N LYS A 442 -25.56 -17.33 8.73
CA LYS A 442 -24.18 -16.82 8.80
C LYS A 442 -23.87 -15.78 7.74
N LEU A 443 -24.36 -15.93 6.50
CA LEU A 443 -24.02 -14.99 5.43
C LEU A 443 -24.78 -13.66 5.56
N PRO A 444 -24.09 -12.51 5.36
CA PRO A 444 -24.75 -11.20 5.31
C PRO A 444 -25.88 -11.15 4.28
N LEU A 445 -26.94 -10.40 4.59
CA LEU A 445 -28.09 -10.23 3.70
C LEU A 445 -27.69 -9.65 2.34
N GLU A 446 -26.84 -8.61 2.33
CA GLU A 446 -26.28 -7.98 1.12
C GLU A 446 -25.57 -8.99 0.23
N MET A 447 -24.72 -9.83 0.82
CA MET A 447 -23.96 -10.85 0.10
C MET A 447 -24.88 -11.90 -0.52
N ARG A 448 -25.85 -12.40 0.24
CA ARG A 448 -26.82 -13.39 -0.27
C ARG A 448 -27.62 -12.86 -1.45
N LYS A 449 -28.12 -11.63 -1.34
CA LYS A 449 -28.82 -10.95 -2.43
C LYS A 449 -27.95 -10.83 -3.67
N LYS A 450 -26.71 -10.35 -3.52
CA LYS A 450 -25.76 -10.18 -4.61
C LYS A 450 -25.37 -11.49 -5.29
N ILE A 451 -25.23 -12.57 -4.52
CA ILE A 451 -25.02 -13.94 -5.04
C ILE A 451 -26.16 -14.35 -5.97
N ALA A 452 -27.40 -14.16 -5.54
CA ALA A 452 -28.54 -14.60 -6.32
C ALA A 452 -28.82 -13.70 -7.53
N GLU A 453 -28.74 -12.37 -7.38
CA GLU A 453 -28.97 -11.39 -8.46
C GLU A 453 -27.97 -11.55 -9.62
N ASN A 454 -26.70 -11.79 -9.29
CA ASN A 454 -25.64 -11.98 -10.28
C ASN A 454 -25.47 -13.44 -10.71
N GLU A 455 -26.35 -14.35 -10.28
CA GLU A 455 -26.29 -15.78 -10.64
C GLU A 455 -24.89 -16.39 -10.37
N ILE A 456 -24.28 -16.00 -9.24
CA ILE A 456 -22.91 -16.38 -8.89
C ILE A 456 -22.83 -17.89 -8.66
N LYS A 457 -21.82 -18.54 -9.22
CA LYS A 457 -21.50 -19.94 -8.89
C LYS A 457 -20.75 -19.96 -7.56
N PHE A 458 -21.47 -20.28 -6.49
CA PHE A 458 -20.96 -20.18 -5.13
C PHE A 458 -20.42 -21.53 -4.61
N TYR A 459 -19.21 -21.50 -4.08
CA TYR A 459 -18.52 -22.65 -3.49
C TYR A 459 -18.05 -22.35 -2.07
N ILE A 460 -18.11 -23.35 -1.20
CA ILE A 460 -17.49 -23.32 0.13
C ILE A 460 -16.45 -24.43 0.28
N ILE A 461 -15.45 -24.19 1.12
CA ILE A 461 -14.45 -25.18 1.51
C ILE A 461 -13.98 -24.90 2.95
N ASN A 462 -13.78 -25.94 3.76
CA ASN A 462 -13.18 -25.79 5.09
C ASN A 462 -11.68 -26.10 5.04
N ALA A 463 -10.91 -25.17 4.47
CA ALA A 463 -9.48 -25.40 4.25
C ALA A 463 -8.68 -25.51 5.55
N HIS A 464 -9.15 -24.89 6.65
CA HIS A 464 -8.47 -24.96 7.95
C HIS A 464 -8.62 -26.34 8.61
N GLU A 465 -9.80 -26.96 8.52
CA GLU A 465 -10.01 -28.31 9.04
C GLU A 465 -9.20 -29.33 8.22
N LEU A 466 -9.20 -29.21 6.89
CA LEU A 466 -8.41 -30.06 6.03
C LEU A 466 -6.90 -29.89 6.29
N ALA A 467 -6.41 -28.65 6.44
CA ALA A 467 -5.01 -28.37 6.79
C ALA A 467 -4.61 -29.02 8.12
N LYS A 468 -5.50 -29.03 9.13
CA LYS A 468 -5.25 -29.73 10.40
C LYS A 468 -5.21 -31.24 10.21
N LYS A 469 -6.16 -31.81 9.46
CA LYS A 469 -6.25 -33.25 9.19
C LYS A 469 -5.02 -33.80 8.47
N VAL A 470 -4.47 -33.04 7.52
CA VAL A 470 -3.23 -33.40 6.80
C VAL A 470 -1.95 -32.91 7.48
N GLY A 471 -2.06 -32.25 8.64
CA GLY A 471 -0.97 -31.81 9.51
C GLY A 471 -0.26 -30.50 9.10
N LEU A 472 -0.75 -29.76 8.11
CA LEU A 472 -0.22 -28.45 7.68
C LEU A 472 -0.51 -27.29 8.68
N GLY A 473 -1.18 -27.59 9.80
CA GLY A 473 -1.51 -26.63 10.83
C GLY A 473 -2.50 -25.57 10.35
N MET A 474 -2.08 -24.31 10.27
CA MET A 474 -2.91 -23.19 9.82
C MET A 474 -2.72 -22.84 8.32
N ARG A 475 -1.89 -23.57 7.59
CA ARG A 475 -1.58 -23.25 6.18
C ARG A 475 -2.65 -23.78 5.24
N ILE A 476 -3.41 -22.87 4.64
CA ILE A 476 -4.50 -23.17 3.70
C ILE A 476 -4.12 -22.98 2.23
N ASN A 477 -2.91 -22.48 1.98
CA ASN A 477 -2.45 -21.99 0.68
C ASN A 477 -2.56 -23.05 -0.44
N MET A 478 -2.08 -24.28 -0.22
CA MET A 478 -2.16 -25.35 -1.24
C MET A 478 -3.62 -25.74 -1.54
N ILE A 479 -4.46 -25.84 -0.50
CA ILE A 479 -5.87 -26.23 -0.63
C ILE A 479 -6.64 -25.20 -1.46
N MET A 480 -6.50 -23.91 -1.13
CA MET A 480 -7.15 -22.84 -1.86
C MET A 480 -6.61 -22.69 -3.29
N GLN A 481 -5.31 -22.94 -3.50
CA GLN A 481 -4.70 -22.93 -4.83
C GLN A 481 -5.25 -24.07 -5.71
N THR A 482 -5.46 -25.27 -5.15
CA THR A 482 -6.11 -26.38 -5.87
C THR A 482 -7.55 -26.03 -6.27
N ALA A 483 -8.32 -25.41 -5.38
CA ALA A 483 -9.66 -24.93 -5.69
C ALA A 483 -9.66 -23.87 -6.81
N PHE A 484 -8.66 -22.98 -6.83
CA PHE A 484 -8.47 -22.01 -7.89
C PHE A 484 -8.25 -22.69 -9.26
N PHE A 485 -7.29 -23.61 -9.37
CA PHE A 485 -7.02 -24.29 -10.65
C PHE A 485 -8.25 -25.07 -11.15
N LYS A 486 -9.02 -25.68 -10.23
CA LYS A 486 -10.26 -26.39 -10.57
C LYS A 486 -11.34 -25.52 -11.16
N LEU A 487 -11.56 -24.36 -10.56
CA LEU A 487 -12.72 -23.54 -10.86
C LEU A 487 -12.44 -22.44 -11.88
N ALA A 488 -11.24 -21.87 -11.90
CA ALA A 488 -10.87 -20.84 -12.86
C ALA A 488 -10.72 -21.38 -14.29
N ASN A 489 -10.53 -22.70 -14.45
CA ASN A 489 -10.49 -23.41 -15.74
C ASN A 489 -9.47 -22.80 -16.74
N ILE A 490 -8.32 -22.33 -16.24
CA ILE A 490 -7.24 -21.74 -17.05
C ILE A 490 -6.34 -22.84 -17.66
N LEU A 491 -6.24 -23.98 -16.98
CA LEU A 491 -5.46 -25.15 -17.35
C LEU A 491 -6.30 -26.42 -17.24
N ASP A 492 -5.97 -27.43 -18.06
CA ASP A 492 -6.50 -28.78 -17.84
C ASP A 492 -6.14 -29.26 -16.43
N MET A 493 -7.12 -29.88 -15.76
CA MET A 493 -6.97 -30.22 -14.34
C MET A 493 -5.94 -31.30 -14.06
N LYS A 494 -5.74 -32.26 -14.96
CA LYS A 494 -4.70 -33.29 -14.76
C LYS A 494 -3.33 -32.63 -14.82
N LYS A 495 -3.12 -31.79 -15.83
CA LYS A 495 -1.88 -31.00 -15.98
C LYS A 495 -1.67 -30.05 -14.80
N ALA A 496 -2.73 -29.39 -14.31
CA ALA A 496 -2.63 -28.49 -13.15
C ALA A 496 -2.19 -29.23 -11.88
N ILE A 497 -2.74 -30.42 -11.60
CA ILE A 497 -2.34 -31.24 -10.44
C ILE A 497 -0.88 -31.69 -10.56
N GLU A 498 -0.46 -32.13 -11.74
CA GLU A 498 0.92 -32.53 -12.00
C GLU A 498 1.90 -31.38 -11.74
N LEU A 499 1.63 -30.20 -12.30
CA LEU A 499 2.45 -29.00 -12.12
C LEU A 499 2.47 -28.52 -10.67
N LEU A 500 1.34 -28.58 -9.96
CA LEU A 500 1.27 -28.26 -8.53
C LEU A 500 2.14 -29.20 -7.70
N LYS A 501 2.05 -30.52 -7.92
CA LYS A 501 2.86 -31.51 -7.20
C LYS A 501 4.35 -31.33 -7.50
N GLY A 502 4.73 -31.07 -8.75
CA GLY A 502 6.11 -30.75 -9.11
C GLY A 502 6.63 -29.46 -8.47
N ALA A 503 5.78 -28.42 -8.38
CA ALA A 503 6.12 -27.18 -7.68
C ALA A 503 6.30 -27.38 -6.17
N ILE A 504 5.47 -28.22 -5.55
CA ILE A 504 5.59 -28.62 -4.13
C ILE A 504 6.95 -29.29 -3.88
N GLU A 505 7.35 -30.24 -4.72
CA GLU A 505 8.65 -30.91 -4.60
C GLU A 505 9.80 -29.91 -4.70
N LYS A 506 9.79 -29.06 -5.73
CA LYS A 506 10.84 -28.04 -5.92
C LYS A 506 10.94 -27.06 -4.75
N THR A 507 9.80 -26.64 -4.20
CA THR A 507 9.73 -25.61 -3.16
C THR A 507 10.04 -26.17 -1.77
N TYR A 508 9.57 -27.38 -1.47
CA TYR A 508 9.60 -27.94 -0.12
C TYR A 508 10.59 -29.10 0.06
N ALA A 509 11.29 -29.57 -0.98
CA ALA A 509 12.30 -30.63 -0.87
C ALA A 509 13.31 -30.40 0.26
N ARG A 510 13.76 -29.14 0.44
CA ARG A 510 14.71 -28.77 1.50
C ARG A 510 14.15 -28.88 2.93
N LYS A 511 12.82 -29.03 3.09
CA LYS A 511 12.15 -29.13 4.39
C LYS A 511 11.87 -30.57 4.83
N GLY A 512 12.22 -31.55 4.00
CA GLY A 512 12.00 -32.98 4.28
C GLY A 512 10.79 -33.56 3.55
N GLU A 513 10.83 -34.87 3.33
CA GLU A 513 9.84 -35.63 2.55
C GLU A 513 8.45 -35.61 3.20
N ASP A 514 8.36 -35.67 4.53
CA ASP A 514 7.10 -35.58 5.26
C ASP A 514 6.31 -34.32 4.90
N ILE A 515 6.98 -33.15 4.84
CA ILE A 515 6.33 -31.89 4.49
C ILE A 515 5.88 -31.90 3.03
N VAL A 516 6.67 -32.48 2.12
CA VAL A 516 6.30 -32.62 0.70
C VAL A 516 5.03 -33.47 0.56
N GLU A 517 4.99 -34.63 1.20
CA GLU A 517 3.85 -35.55 1.15
C GLU A 517 2.59 -34.97 1.80
N MET A 518 2.72 -34.24 2.92
CA MET A 518 1.60 -33.52 3.53
C MET A 518 0.97 -32.49 2.57
N ASN A 519 1.79 -31.77 1.80
CA ASN A 519 1.28 -30.81 0.81
C ASN A 519 0.66 -31.52 -0.40
N LYS A 520 1.23 -32.62 -0.89
CA LYS A 520 0.63 -33.42 -1.97
C LYS A 520 -0.73 -34.00 -1.56
N LYS A 521 -0.82 -34.54 -0.35
CA LYS A 521 -2.08 -35.04 0.21
C LYS A 521 -3.14 -33.95 0.34
N ALA A 522 -2.74 -32.72 0.73
CA ALA A 522 -3.65 -31.59 0.75
C ALA A 522 -4.22 -31.25 -0.63
N VAL A 523 -3.42 -31.36 -1.70
CA VAL A 523 -3.91 -31.19 -3.09
C VAL A 523 -4.92 -32.28 -3.46
N ASP A 524 -4.63 -33.54 -3.10
CA ASP A 524 -5.49 -34.68 -3.43
C ASP A 524 -6.86 -34.61 -2.71
N GLU A 525 -6.87 -34.23 -1.43
CA GLU A 525 -8.10 -34.13 -0.63
C GLU A 525 -8.87 -32.81 -0.83
N ALA A 526 -8.24 -31.75 -1.35
CA ALA A 526 -8.88 -30.45 -1.51
C ALA A 526 -10.11 -30.49 -2.43
N LEU A 527 -10.06 -31.28 -3.51
CA LEU A 527 -11.14 -31.35 -4.49
C LEU A 527 -12.40 -32.05 -3.95
N SER A 528 -12.25 -32.99 -3.01
CA SER A 528 -13.40 -33.66 -2.37
C SER A 528 -14.11 -32.77 -1.33
N GLU A 529 -13.40 -31.79 -0.77
CA GLU A 529 -13.94 -30.87 0.24
C GLU A 529 -14.57 -29.60 -0.37
N LEU A 530 -14.34 -29.35 -1.67
CA LEU A 530 -14.91 -28.23 -2.39
C LEU A 530 -16.36 -28.50 -2.78
N LYS A 531 -17.30 -27.76 -2.17
CA LYS A 531 -18.74 -27.97 -2.36
C LYS A 531 -19.38 -26.80 -3.08
N GLU A 532 -20.11 -27.08 -4.16
CA GLU A 532 -20.98 -26.11 -4.81
C GLU A 532 -22.28 -25.95 -4.02
N ILE A 533 -22.65 -24.70 -3.70
CA ILE A 533 -23.85 -24.40 -2.93
C ILE A 533 -25.00 -24.08 -3.86
N LYS A 534 -26.10 -24.83 -3.70
CA LYS A 534 -27.37 -24.53 -4.36
C LYS A 534 -28.20 -23.63 -3.42
N TYR A 535 -28.11 -22.33 -3.62
CA TYR A 535 -28.87 -21.35 -2.84
C TYR A 535 -30.29 -21.15 -3.40
N PRO A 536 -31.28 -20.84 -2.54
CA PRO A 536 -32.65 -20.65 -2.98
C PRO A 536 -32.83 -19.35 -3.77
N SER A 537 -33.75 -19.34 -4.74
CA SER A 537 -34.07 -18.15 -5.54
C SER A 537 -34.60 -16.98 -4.70
N SER A 538 -35.19 -17.27 -3.54
CA SER A 538 -35.68 -16.28 -2.57
C SER A 538 -34.60 -15.34 -2.04
N TRP A 539 -33.31 -15.67 -2.21
CA TRP A 539 -32.22 -14.75 -1.90
C TRP A 539 -32.27 -13.46 -2.73
N LYS A 540 -32.84 -13.50 -3.95
CA LYS A 540 -33.04 -12.29 -4.78
C LYS A 540 -34.00 -11.29 -4.12
N ASP A 541 -34.98 -11.80 -3.39
CA ASP A 541 -36.06 -11.01 -2.79
C ASP A 541 -35.72 -10.50 -1.38
N ILE A 542 -34.49 -10.71 -0.90
CA ILE A 542 -34.05 -10.23 0.41
C ILE A 542 -34.11 -8.70 0.48
N SER A 543 -34.83 -8.19 1.47
CA SER A 543 -34.79 -6.76 1.82
C SER A 543 -33.53 -6.47 2.63
N VAL A 544 -32.57 -5.80 2.01
CA VAL A 544 -31.39 -5.26 2.69
C VAL A 544 -31.80 -3.96 3.38
N LYS A 545 -31.63 -3.90 4.71
CA LYS A 545 -31.75 -2.63 5.45
C LYS A 545 -30.41 -1.90 5.36
N GLU A 546 -30.46 -0.57 5.30
CA GLU A 546 -29.24 0.24 5.42
C GLU A 546 -28.50 -0.11 6.70
N LYS A 547 -27.16 -0.19 6.60
CA LYS A 547 -26.31 -0.37 7.76
C LYS A 547 -26.53 0.80 8.71
N GLN A 548 -27.00 0.51 9.93
CA GLN A 548 -27.11 1.53 10.95
C GLN A 548 -25.71 1.98 11.36
N VAL A 549 -25.41 3.25 11.10
CA VAL A 549 -24.22 3.90 11.62
C VAL A 549 -24.43 4.12 13.12
N ASP A 550 -23.57 3.55 13.95
CA ASP A 550 -23.61 3.77 15.39
C ASP A 550 -23.38 5.25 15.71
N PRO A 551 -24.40 6.00 16.18
CA PRO A 551 -24.26 7.43 16.38
C PRO A 551 -23.34 7.80 17.55
N SER A 552 -22.97 6.84 18.40
CA SER A 552 -22.11 7.06 19.56
C SER A 552 -20.62 7.19 19.21
N LYS A 553 -20.21 6.71 18.04
CA LYS A 553 -18.83 6.86 17.55
C LYS A 553 -18.50 8.33 17.19
N PRO A 554 -17.26 8.79 17.39
CA PRO A 554 -16.83 10.12 16.94
C PRO A 554 -17.08 10.34 15.45
N GLU A 555 -17.36 11.58 15.05
CA GLU A 555 -17.65 11.93 13.66
C GLU A 555 -16.54 11.50 12.69
N PHE A 556 -15.29 11.77 13.05
CA PHE A 556 -14.12 11.31 12.27
C PHE A 556 -14.14 9.79 12.05
N VAL A 557 -14.46 9.02 13.10
CA VAL A 557 -14.51 7.55 12.98
C VAL A 557 -15.61 7.13 12.01
N ARG A 558 -16.83 7.67 12.17
CA ARG A 558 -17.99 7.26 11.36
C ARG A 558 -17.88 7.67 9.89
N LYS A 559 -17.37 8.89 9.63
CA LYS A 559 -17.37 9.49 8.28
C LYS A 559 -16.08 9.23 7.50
N ILE A 560 -14.98 8.92 8.19
CA ILE A 560 -13.66 8.81 7.56
C ILE A 560 -13.02 7.45 7.88
N ALA A 561 -12.78 7.15 9.16
CA ALA A 561 -12.04 5.94 9.53
C ALA A 561 -12.78 4.65 9.13
N ASP A 562 -14.07 4.53 9.44
CA ASP A 562 -14.90 3.37 9.10
C ASP A 562 -15.01 3.20 7.56
N VAL A 563 -15.03 4.29 6.80
CA VAL A 563 -15.07 4.28 5.32
C VAL A 563 -13.74 3.78 4.74
N MET A 564 -12.62 4.28 5.25
CA MET A 564 -11.29 3.80 4.87
C MET A 564 -11.09 2.33 5.26
N ASP A 565 -11.48 1.95 6.47
CA ASP A 565 -11.40 0.57 6.95
C ASP A 565 -12.27 -0.38 6.13
N ALA A 566 -13.41 0.07 5.59
CA ALA A 566 -14.25 -0.69 4.67
C ALA A 566 -13.65 -0.87 3.26
N GLN A 567 -12.45 -0.35 2.99
CA GLN A 567 -11.80 -0.29 1.67
C GLN A 567 -12.56 0.64 0.69
N GLU A 568 -13.17 1.70 1.21
CA GLU A 568 -13.93 2.69 0.44
C GLU A 568 -13.33 4.10 0.55
N GLY A 569 -12.09 4.23 1.04
CA GLY A 569 -11.40 5.52 1.20
C GLY A 569 -11.25 6.33 -0.10
N ASP A 570 -11.26 5.67 -1.27
CA ASP A 570 -11.27 6.35 -2.57
C ASP A 570 -12.54 7.17 -2.85
N THR A 571 -13.64 6.91 -2.11
CA THR A 571 -14.91 7.65 -2.24
C THR A 571 -14.94 8.93 -1.41
N LEU A 572 -13.98 9.11 -0.50
CA LEU A 572 -13.91 10.30 0.35
C LEU A 572 -13.49 11.52 -0.51
N PRO A 573 -14.25 12.62 -0.47
CA PRO A 573 -13.90 13.83 -1.20
C PRO A 573 -12.77 14.61 -0.52
N VAL A 574 -12.20 15.58 -1.23
CA VAL A 574 -11.14 16.45 -0.69
C VAL A 574 -11.57 17.15 0.60
N SER A 575 -12.83 17.58 0.70
CA SER A 575 -13.38 18.24 1.91
C SER A 575 -13.39 17.37 3.17
N ALA A 576 -13.21 16.04 3.04
CA ALA A 576 -13.15 15.14 4.19
C ALA A 576 -11.84 15.25 4.98
N PHE A 577 -10.80 15.87 4.42
CA PHE A 577 -9.45 15.85 4.98
C PHE A 577 -8.99 17.23 5.46
N ASP A 578 -8.25 17.23 6.57
CA ASP A 578 -7.52 18.42 7.02
C ASP A 578 -6.33 18.70 6.07
N PRO A 579 -6.18 19.93 5.54
CA PRO A 579 -5.08 20.26 4.62
C PRO A 579 -3.67 20.04 5.19
N GLY A 580 -3.53 20.07 6.52
CA GLY A 580 -2.27 19.80 7.23
C GLY A 580 -2.04 18.32 7.54
N GLY A 581 -2.95 17.42 7.16
CA GLY A 581 -2.80 15.98 7.39
C GLY A 581 -3.02 15.55 8.85
N HIS A 582 -3.72 16.35 9.65
CA HIS A 582 -3.97 16.02 11.06
C HIS A 582 -5.01 14.90 11.23
N PHE A 583 -4.71 13.94 12.12
CA PHE A 583 -5.62 12.86 12.50
C PHE A 583 -5.86 12.88 14.02
N PRO A 584 -7.09 12.60 14.49
CA PRO A 584 -7.36 12.50 15.92
C PRO A 584 -6.73 11.24 16.53
N LEU A 585 -6.42 11.32 17.82
CA LEU A 585 -5.96 10.19 18.63
C LEU A 585 -7.10 9.20 18.92
N GLY A 586 -6.74 7.95 19.23
CA GLY A 586 -7.62 6.94 19.82
C GLY A 586 -8.55 6.25 18.83
N THR A 587 -8.33 6.39 17.51
CA THR A 587 -9.19 5.77 16.49
C THR A 587 -9.03 4.25 16.41
N ALA A 588 -7.86 3.70 16.79
CA ALA A 588 -7.63 2.25 16.79
C ALA A 588 -8.60 1.47 17.70
N ALA A 589 -9.14 2.11 18.74
CA ALA A 589 -10.09 1.49 19.66
C ALA A 589 -11.40 1.05 18.99
N TYR A 590 -11.74 1.62 17.83
CA TYR A 590 -12.98 1.36 17.10
C TYR A 590 -12.85 0.27 16.02
N GLU A 591 -11.64 -0.18 15.69
CA GLU A 591 -11.42 -1.15 14.60
C GLU A 591 -11.97 -2.54 14.92
N LYS A 592 -11.82 -2.99 16.17
CA LYS A 592 -12.28 -4.31 16.68
C LYS A 592 -12.03 -5.44 15.68
N ARG A 593 -10.75 -5.64 15.35
CA ARG A 593 -10.29 -6.43 14.19
C ARG A 593 -10.78 -7.88 14.18
N GLY A 594 -10.79 -8.55 15.33
CA GLY A 594 -11.32 -9.91 15.52
C GLY A 594 -10.60 -10.97 14.69
N LEU A 595 -9.29 -10.84 14.51
CA LEU A 595 -8.50 -11.69 13.60
C LEU A 595 -7.78 -12.86 14.30
N ALA A 596 -7.75 -12.89 15.64
CA ALA A 596 -7.13 -13.99 16.35
C ALA A 596 -8.02 -15.25 16.29
N THR A 597 -7.40 -16.40 16.01
CA THR A 597 -8.07 -17.71 16.07
C THR A 597 -8.25 -18.18 17.52
N GLN A 598 -7.34 -17.75 18.41
CA GLN A 598 -7.37 -18.05 19.84
C GLN A 598 -7.04 -16.81 20.67
N VAL A 599 -7.65 -16.69 21.84
CA VAL A 599 -7.39 -15.61 22.80
C VAL A 599 -7.17 -16.19 24.20
N SER A 600 -6.48 -15.46 25.07
CA SER A 600 -6.24 -15.91 26.43
C SER A 600 -7.51 -15.82 27.30
N SER A 601 -7.71 -16.81 28.15
CA SER A 601 -8.78 -16.90 29.15
C SER A 601 -8.18 -16.93 30.55
N TRP A 602 -8.77 -16.18 31.47
CA TRP A 602 -8.27 -16.04 32.85
C TRP A 602 -8.80 -17.13 33.79
N ILE A 603 -7.89 -17.68 34.60
CA ILE A 603 -8.14 -18.69 35.64
C ILE A 603 -7.85 -18.03 37.00
N PRO A 604 -8.87 -17.49 37.69
CA PRO A 604 -8.68 -16.66 38.88
C PRO A 604 -7.99 -17.39 40.03
N GLU A 605 -8.25 -18.67 40.20
CA GLU A 605 -7.80 -19.50 41.33
C GLU A 605 -6.27 -19.66 41.35
N ASN A 606 -5.65 -19.58 40.16
CA ASN A 606 -4.21 -19.66 39.98
C ASN A 606 -3.53 -18.28 40.00
N CYS A 607 -4.29 -17.20 39.96
CA CYS A 607 -3.76 -15.86 39.73
C CYS A 607 -3.13 -15.24 40.98
N ILE A 608 -1.84 -14.89 40.89
CA ILE A 608 -1.11 -14.20 41.97
C ILE A 608 -1.18 -12.66 41.87
N GLN A 609 -1.96 -12.12 40.94
CA GLN A 609 -2.21 -10.67 40.78
C GLN A 609 -0.95 -9.81 40.56
N CYS A 610 0.01 -10.32 39.78
CA CYS A 610 1.29 -9.64 39.53
C CYS A 610 1.23 -8.60 38.38
N ASN A 611 0.14 -8.56 37.61
CA ASN A 611 -0.05 -7.74 36.40
C ASN A 611 0.99 -7.94 35.27
N GLN A 612 1.88 -8.94 35.34
CA GLN A 612 2.89 -9.18 34.30
C GLN A 612 2.27 -9.48 32.92
N CYS A 613 1.11 -10.13 32.89
CA CYS A 613 0.39 -10.43 31.65
C CYS A 613 -0.03 -9.16 30.88
N ALA A 614 -0.48 -8.11 31.59
CA ALA A 614 -0.80 -6.81 31.03
C ALA A 614 0.46 -6.00 30.69
N PHE A 615 1.51 -6.13 31.51
CA PHE A 615 2.79 -5.48 31.30
C PHE A 615 3.41 -5.85 29.95
N VAL A 616 3.47 -7.16 29.63
CA VAL A 616 4.08 -7.67 28.39
C VAL A 616 3.17 -7.64 27.17
N CYS A 617 1.90 -7.28 27.33
CA CYS A 617 0.96 -7.28 26.21
C CYS A 617 1.34 -6.21 25.19
N PRO A 618 1.67 -6.59 23.93
CA PRO A 618 2.08 -5.62 22.92
C PRO A 618 0.94 -4.71 22.43
N HIS A 619 -0.31 -5.12 22.62
CA HIS A 619 -1.47 -4.39 22.08
C HIS A 619 -2.37 -3.79 23.16
N GLY A 620 -2.03 -3.93 24.44
CA GLY A 620 -2.87 -3.44 25.54
C GLY A 620 -4.24 -4.13 25.65
N THR A 621 -4.33 -5.38 25.20
CA THR A 621 -5.59 -6.16 25.05
C THR A 621 -5.95 -6.98 26.27
N ILE A 622 -5.07 -7.05 27.26
CA ILE A 622 -5.30 -7.68 28.56
C ILE A 622 -4.98 -6.65 29.65
N ARG A 623 -5.95 -6.38 30.53
CA ARG A 623 -5.86 -5.33 31.56
C ARG A 623 -6.32 -5.82 32.92
N PRO A 624 -5.65 -5.37 34.00
CA PRO A 624 -6.15 -5.57 35.35
C PRO A 624 -7.15 -4.46 35.72
N PHE A 625 -8.22 -4.83 36.40
CA PHE A 625 -9.20 -3.89 36.93
C PHE A 625 -9.33 -4.08 38.44
N LEU A 626 -9.50 -2.95 39.14
CA LEU A 626 -9.94 -2.91 40.51
C LEU A 626 -11.38 -2.40 40.51
N LEU A 627 -12.29 -3.10 41.19
CA LEU A 627 -13.73 -2.85 41.19
C LEU A 627 -14.25 -2.73 42.62
N THR A 628 -15.23 -1.89 42.82
CA THR A 628 -16.06 -1.82 44.04
C THR A 628 -17.11 -2.92 44.00
N LYS A 629 -17.74 -3.18 45.16
CA LYS A 629 -18.85 -4.13 45.23
C LYS A 629 -20.00 -3.78 44.27
N GLU A 630 -20.37 -2.50 44.23
CA GLU A 630 -21.45 -2.01 43.35
C GLU A 630 -21.18 -2.26 41.86
N GLU A 631 -19.94 -2.06 41.41
CA GLU A 631 -19.56 -2.32 40.01
C GLU A 631 -19.49 -3.82 39.70
N VAL A 632 -19.21 -4.68 40.68
CA VAL A 632 -19.30 -6.14 40.52
C VAL A 632 -20.76 -6.55 40.40
N ASP A 633 -21.63 -6.03 41.26
CA ASP A 633 -23.06 -6.36 41.30
C ASP A 633 -23.79 -5.90 40.01
N LYS A 634 -23.32 -4.82 39.36
CA LYS A 634 -23.84 -4.30 38.08
C LYS A 634 -23.22 -4.95 36.83
N ALA A 635 -22.21 -5.81 36.99
CA ALA A 635 -21.48 -6.36 35.85
C ALA A 635 -22.33 -7.37 35.04
N PRO A 636 -22.10 -7.49 33.73
CA PRO A 636 -22.70 -8.55 32.92
C PRO A 636 -22.37 -9.95 33.46
N GLU A 637 -23.23 -10.92 33.12
CA GLU A 637 -23.09 -12.30 33.60
C GLU A 637 -21.71 -12.89 33.29
N GLY A 638 -21.12 -13.50 34.32
CA GLY A 638 -19.89 -14.26 34.22
C GLY A 638 -18.60 -13.44 34.32
N LEU A 639 -18.68 -12.20 34.84
CA LEU A 639 -17.54 -11.54 35.46
C LEU A 639 -16.99 -12.41 36.59
N LYS A 640 -15.70 -12.71 36.54
CA LYS A 640 -14.97 -13.37 37.64
C LYS A 640 -14.17 -12.31 38.40
N VAL A 641 -14.11 -12.43 39.72
CA VAL A 641 -13.33 -11.53 40.59
C VAL A 641 -12.68 -12.31 41.73
N ILE A 642 -11.55 -11.79 42.23
CA ILE A 642 -10.88 -12.27 43.46
C ILE A 642 -10.55 -11.10 44.37
N LYS A 643 -10.21 -11.36 45.63
CA LYS A 643 -9.79 -10.31 46.58
C LYS A 643 -8.40 -9.78 46.24
N PRO A 644 -8.20 -8.46 46.08
CA PRO A 644 -6.91 -7.88 45.74
C PRO A 644 -5.89 -8.01 46.88
N PHE A 645 -4.62 -8.23 46.55
CA PHE A 645 -3.49 -8.12 47.47
C PHE A 645 -2.93 -6.70 47.47
N GLY A 646 -2.94 -6.04 48.63
CA GLY A 646 -2.32 -4.73 48.87
C GLY A 646 -3.05 -3.91 49.94
N LYS A 647 -2.30 -3.15 50.74
CA LYS A 647 -2.88 -2.21 51.71
C LYS A 647 -3.70 -1.15 50.99
N GLY A 648 -4.90 -0.84 51.49
CA GLY A 648 -5.80 0.17 50.90
C GLY A 648 -6.70 -0.36 49.78
N MET A 649 -6.71 -1.67 49.51
CA MET A 649 -7.58 -2.31 48.52
C MET A 649 -8.59 -3.29 49.14
N GLU A 650 -8.74 -3.30 50.47
CA GLU A 650 -9.51 -4.30 51.22
C GLU A 650 -11.00 -4.37 50.79
N ASN A 651 -11.54 -3.21 50.42
CA ASN A 651 -12.92 -3.03 49.97
C ASN A 651 -13.12 -3.17 48.45
N LEU A 652 -12.08 -3.60 47.73
CA LEU A 652 -12.09 -3.75 46.28
C LEU A 652 -12.07 -5.23 45.87
N PHE A 653 -12.26 -5.44 44.59
CA PHE A 653 -12.22 -6.71 43.87
C PHE A 653 -11.25 -6.57 42.69
N TYR A 654 -10.53 -7.63 42.38
CA TYR A 654 -9.57 -7.67 41.28
C TYR A 654 -10.06 -8.62 40.18
N CYS A 655 -9.94 -8.18 38.93
CA CYS A 655 -10.09 -9.07 37.78
C CYS A 655 -9.05 -8.78 36.68
N ILE A 656 -8.79 -9.79 35.86
CA ILE A 656 -8.12 -9.64 34.57
C ILE A 656 -9.19 -9.77 33.49
N ALA A 657 -9.26 -8.80 32.58
CA ALA A 657 -10.11 -8.87 31.40
C ALA A 657 -9.28 -8.83 30.12
N ILE A 658 -9.82 -9.44 29.06
CA ILE A 658 -9.20 -9.57 27.75
C ILE A 658 -10.22 -9.13 26.69
N THR A 659 -9.85 -8.20 25.80
CA THR A 659 -10.68 -7.89 24.60
C THR A 659 -10.42 -8.95 23.54
N PRO A 660 -11.42 -9.78 23.18
CA PRO A 660 -11.22 -10.80 22.16
C PRO A 660 -11.09 -10.20 20.75
N LEU A 661 -11.63 -8.99 20.53
CA LEU A 661 -11.65 -8.37 19.21
C LEU A 661 -10.37 -7.62 18.88
N ASP A 662 -9.55 -7.26 19.87
CA ASP A 662 -8.28 -6.56 19.63
C ASP A 662 -7.06 -7.47 19.90
N CYS A 663 -7.25 -8.59 20.59
CA CYS A 663 -6.20 -9.57 20.84
C CYS A 663 -5.69 -10.20 19.53
N THR A 664 -4.37 -10.37 19.41
CA THR A 664 -3.72 -10.98 18.25
C THR A 664 -3.32 -12.45 18.48
N GLY A 665 -3.65 -13.03 19.64
CA GLY A 665 -3.35 -14.44 19.94
C GLY A 665 -1.86 -14.78 20.13
N CYS A 666 -0.99 -13.80 20.41
CA CYS A 666 0.48 -14.01 20.43
C CYS A 666 1.03 -14.88 21.57
N THR A 667 0.20 -15.26 22.56
CA THR A 667 0.57 -16.10 23.72
C THR A 667 1.56 -15.52 24.75
N ASN A 668 2.16 -14.34 24.52
CA ASN A 668 3.13 -13.72 25.45
C ASN A 668 2.62 -13.66 26.91
N CYS A 669 1.35 -13.30 27.10
CA CYS A 669 0.73 -13.22 28.43
C CYS A 669 0.64 -14.57 29.15
N VAL A 670 0.42 -15.67 28.42
CA VAL A 670 0.38 -17.04 28.94
C VAL A 670 1.79 -17.52 29.30
N GLN A 671 2.75 -17.24 28.41
CA GLN A 671 4.15 -17.65 28.59
C GLN A 671 4.76 -16.99 29.84
N VAL A 672 4.61 -15.67 30.00
CA VAL A 672 5.19 -14.94 31.13
C VAL A 672 4.52 -15.25 32.48
N CYS A 673 3.30 -15.80 32.48
CA CYS A 673 2.52 -16.00 33.70
C CYS A 673 3.33 -16.81 34.75
N PRO A 674 3.68 -16.20 35.91
CA PRO A 674 4.58 -16.80 36.91
C PRO A 674 3.82 -17.61 37.98
N ALA A 675 2.53 -17.86 37.78
CA ALA A 675 1.70 -18.61 38.72
C ALA A 675 2.26 -20.03 38.94
N THR A 676 2.40 -20.41 40.22
CA THR A 676 3.01 -21.69 40.64
C THR A 676 1.98 -22.80 40.88
N LYS A 677 0.69 -22.45 41.05
CA LYS A 677 -0.42 -23.40 41.24
C LYS A 677 -1.01 -23.93 39.93
N GLY A 678 -0.28 -23.78 38.83
CA GLY A 678 -0.77 -23.91 37.46
C GLY A 678 -0.85 -22.56 36.76
N LYS A 679 -0.87 -22.53 35.42
CA LYS A 679 -0.97 -21.28 34.66
C LYS A 679 -2.29 -20.57 34.99
N ALA A 680 -2.24 -19.26 35.20
CA ALA A 680 -3.43 -18.42 35.44
C ALA A 680 -4.08 -17.89 34.16
N LEU A 681 -3.48 -18.22 33.00
CA LEU A 681 -3.98 -17.89 31.67
C LEU A 681 -3.78 -19.12 30.78
N GLU A 682 -4.77 -19.40 29.94
CA GLU A 682 -4.72 -20.45 28.92
C GLU A 682 -5.28 -19.91 27.59
N MET A 683 -4.87 -20.48 26.45
CA MET A 683 -5.41 -20.11 25.15
C MET A 683 -6.70 -20.88 24.87
N LYS A 684 -7.76 -20.18 24.44
CA LYS A 684 -9.02 -20.79 23.99
C LYS A 684 -9.37 -20.33 22.57
N PRO A 685 -10.08 -21.16 21.78
CA PRO A 685 -10.72 -20.71 20.56
C PRO A 685 -11.51 -19.42 20.79
N ILE A 686 -11.38 -18.44 19.89
CA ILE A 686 -12.05 -17.15 20.07
C ILE A 686 -13.58 -17.31 20.13
N GLU A 687 -14.14 -18.24 19.35
CA GLU A 687 -15.59 -18.48 19.26
C GLU A 687 -16.21 -18.86 20.60
N ASP A 688 -15.47 -19.56 21.46
CA ASP A 688 -15.95 -20.02 22.77
C ASP A 688 -16.09 -18.87 23.79
N VAL A 689 -15.37 -17.77 23.57
CA VAL A 689 -15.24 -16.69 24.58
C VAL A 689 -15.57 -15.30 24.05
N LYS A 690 -15.72 -15.13 22.74
CA LYS A 690 -15.87 -13.83 22.05
C LYS A 690 -17.00 -12.98 22.65
N ASP A 691 -18.23 -13.49 22.60
CA ASP A 691 -19.41 -12.69 22.94
C ASP A 691 -19.43 -12.31 24.43
N LYS A 692 -19.02 -13.24 25.29
CA LYS A 692 -18.93 -13.01 26.74
C LYS A 692 -17.84 -12.00 27.07
N ASN A 693 -16.62 -12.21 26.57
CA ASN A 693 -15.49 -11.35 26.91
C ASN A 693 -15.62 -9.96 26.29
N ALA A 694 -16.22 -9.82 25.09
CA ALA A 694 -16.50 -8.52 24.49
C ALA A 694 -17.46 -7.69 25.34
N LYS A 695 -18.60 -8.27 25.76
CA LYS A 695 -19.58 -7.58 26.64
C LYS A 695 -18.96 -7.16 27.97
N LEU A 696 -18.16 -8.04 28.59
CA LEU A 696 -17.46 -7.73 29.83
C LEU A 696 -16.41 -6.63 29.64
N TRP A 697 -15.63 -6.68 28.56
CA TRP A 697 -14.65 -5.66 28.23
C TRP A 697 -15.30 -4.29 28.04
N ASP A 698 -16.39 -4.21 27.27
CA ASP A 698 -17.10 -2.96 27.00
C ASP A 698 -17.70 -2.35 28.27
N TYR A 699 -18.16 -3.18 29.22
CA TYR A 699 -18.59 -2.72 30.54
C TYR A 699 -17.42 -2.15 31.35
N LEU A 700 -16.32 -2.92 31.46
CA LEU A 700 -15.16 -2.54 32.28
C LEU A 700 -14.47 -1.28 31.76
N MET A 701 -14.42 -1.07 30.45
CA MET A 701 -13.84 0.13 29.83
C MET A 701 -14.63 1.41 30.10
N LYS A 702 -15.88 1.32 30.57
CA LYS A 702 -16.71 2.48 30.97
C LYS A 702 -16.55 2.85 32.45
N LEU A 703 -15.91 2.00 33.24
CA LEU A 703 -15.71 2.24 34.67
C LEU A 703 -14.54 3.20 34.90
N PRO A 704 -14.60 4.02 35.97
CA PRO A 704 -13.52 4.94 36.28
C PRO A 704 -12.23 4.18 36.57
N GLN A 705 -11.14 4.64 35.96
CA GLN A 705 -9.86 4.00 36.20
C GLN A 705 -9.32 4.40 37.57
N ARG A 706 -9.11 3.41 38.45
CA ARG A 706 -8.59 3.63 39.82
C ARG A 706 -7.08 3.86 39.83
N GLU A 707 -6.66 4.91 39.12
CA GLU A 707 -5.28 5.38 39.09
C GLU A 707 -4.85 5.80 40.51
N GLY A 708 -3.61 5.48 40.92
CA GLY A 708 -3.10 5.83 42.25
C GLY A 708 -3.37 4.80 43.35
N ALA A 709 -4.10 3.71 43.07
CA ALA A 709 -4.25 2.59 44.00
C ALA A 709 -2.90 1.98 44.45
N MET A 710 -1.84 2.19 43.68
CA MET A 710 -0.47 1.82 44.00
C MET A 710 0.52 2.73 43.27
N ASN A 711 1.75 2.78 43.76
CA ASN A 711 2.83 3.51 43.10
C ASN A 711 3.01 3.06 41.64
N LYS A 712 2.77 3.98 40.70
CA LYS A 712 2.86 3.73 39.25
C LYS A 712 4.26 3.33 38.76
N PHE A 713 5.31 3.61 39.53
CA PHE A 713 6.69 3.21 39.21
C PHE A 713 7.03 1.76 39.60
N THR A 714 6.08 1.01 40.17
CA THR A 714 6.21 -0.43 40.37
C THR A 714 5.64 -1.20 39.18
N LEU A 715 6.11 -2.43 38.92
CA LEU A 715 5.57 -3.26 37.84
C LEU A 715 4.04 -3.42 37.97
N LYS A 716 3.56 -3.83 39.15
CA LYS A 716 2.13 -4.01 39.38
C LYS A 716 1.36 -2.69 39.25
N GLY A 717 1.87 -1.61 39.85
CA GLY A 717 1.20 -0.31 39.88
C GLY A 717 1.11 0.37 38.52
N SER A 718 2.15 0.25 37.70
CA SER A 718 2.17 0.77 36.32
C SER A 718 1.00 0.24 35.48
N GLN A 719 0.57 -1.00 35.73
CA GLN A 719 -0.49 -1.64 34.97
C GLN A 719 -1.91 -1.30 35.44
N PHE A 720 -2.05 -0.60 36.57
CA PHE A 720 -3.32 0.02 36.94
C PHE A 720 -3.53 1.39 36.28
N GLN A 721 -2.49 1.97 35.66
CA GLN A 721 -2.61 3.21 34.88
C GLN A 721 -3.22 2.92 33.51
N LYS A 722 -3.95 3.90 32.96
CA LYS A 722 -4.50 3.78 31.60
C LYS A 722 -3.34 3.66 30.60
N PRO A 723 -3.27 2.61 29.77
CA PRO A 723 -2.37 2.65 28.63
C PRO A 723 -2.88 3.71 27.64
N LEU A 724 -2.06 4.71 27.32
CA LEU A 724 -2.38 5.71 26.28
C LEU A 724 -1.79 5.32 24.93
N PHE A 725 -1.48 4.03 24.76
CA PHE A 725 -1.09 3.37 23.54
C PHE A 725 -1.71 1.97 23.53
N GLU A 726 -2.66 1.74 22.62
CA GLU A 726 -3.48 0.52 22.58
C GLU A 726 -3.84 0.12 21.14
N PHE A 727 -3.95 -1.19 20.89
CA PHE A 727 -4.51 -1.77 19.66
C PHE A 727 -3.80 -1.44 18.35
N SER A 728 -2.50 -1.10 18.40
CA SER A 728 -1.70 -0.77 17.22
C SER A 728 -1.69 -1.84 16.12
N GLY A 729 -1.37 -1.41 14.89
CA GLY A 729 -1.14 -2.30 13.74
C GLY A 729 0.15 -3.13 13.81
N ALA A 730 0.82 -3.20 14.96
CA ALA A 730 2.07 -3.94 15.14
C ALA A 730 1.87 -5.47 15.07
N CYS A 731 2.97 -6.19 14.84
CA CYS A 731 2.95 -7.64 14.71
C CYS A 731 2.43 -8.34 15.97
N ALA A 732 1.82 -9.52 15.82
CA ALA A 732 1.50 -10.38 16.95
C ALA A 732 2.79 -10.71 17.74
N GLY A 733 2.85 -10.32 19.02
CA GLY A 733 4.04 -10.53 19.86
C GLY A 733 5.16 -9.52 19.64
N CYS A 734 4.88 -8.36 19.04
CA CYS A 734 5.88 -7.32 18.77
C CYS A 734 6.70 -6.94 20.02
N GLY A 735 8.04 -6.91 19.88
CA GLY A 735 8.96 -6.56 20.95
C GLY A 735 9.09 -5.06 21.25
N GLU A 736 8.61 -4.17 20.37
CA GLU A 736 8.74 -2.71 20.55
C GLU A 736 7.60 -2.15 21.41
N THR A 737 6.37 -2.49 21.06
CA THR A 737 5.14 -1.88 21.61
C THR A 737 4.93 -1.99 23.14
N PRO A 738 5.36 -3.04 23.87
CA PRO A 738 5.25 -3.06 25.32
C PRO A 738 6.00 -1.89 25.99
N TYR A 739 7.13 -1.46 25.42
CA TYR A 739 7.90 -0.32 25.93
C TYR A 739 7.14 1.00 25.76
N PHE A 740 6.54 1.23 24.59
CA PHE A 740 5.75 2.43 24.32
C PHE A 740 4.49 2.47 25.18
N LYS A 741 3.79 1.35 25.32
CA LYS A 741 2.67 1.22 26.26
C LYS A 741 3.10 1.62 27.67
N LEU A 742 4.22 1.08 28.17
CA LEU A 742 4.73 1.43 29.49
C LEU A 742 5.10 2.91 29.63
N LEU A 743 5.78 3.49 28.64
CA LEU A 743 6.14 4.92 28.63
C LEU A 743 4.89 5.79 28.76
N THR A 744 3.83 5.47 28.01
CA THR A 744 2.57 6.22 28.10
C THR A 744 1.84 6.03 29.43
N GLN A 745 1.93 4.86 30.06
CA GLN A 745 1.39 4.63 31.41
C GLN A 745 2.11 5.45 32.49
N LEU A 746 3.38 5.82 32.27
CA LEU A 746 4.18 6.58 33.23
C LEU A 746 4.11 8.10 33.01
N PHE A 747 4.15 8.54 31.75
CA PHE A 747 4.36 9.94 31.35
C PHE A 747 3.42 10.44 30.24
N GLY A 748 2.44 9.64 29.82
CA GLY A 748 1.62 9.90 28.65
C GLY A 748 0.75 11.16 28.73
N ASP A 749 0.45 11.64 29.93
CA ASP A 749 -0.35 12.83 30.19
C ASP A 749 0.36 14.15 29.83
N ARG A 750 1.67 14.11 29.57
CA ARG A 750 2.49 15.32 29.35
C ARG A 750 3.67 15.12 28.39
N MET A 751 3.69 14.03 27.62
CA MET A 751 4.78 13.73 26.70
C MET A 751 4.50 14.22 25.28
N ILE A 752 5.56 14.65 24.59
CA ILE A 752 5.56 14.93 23.15
C ILE A 752 6.54 13.96 22.50
N MET A 753 6.13 13.37 21.38
CA MET A 753 6.87 12.31 20.69
C MET A 753 7.30 12.80 19.30
N ALA A 754 8.61 12.99 19.13
CA ALA A 754 9.26 12.99 17.83
C ALA A 754 9.63 11.55 17.48
N ASN A 755 8.99 10.99 16.46
CA ASN A 755 9.15 9.61 16.08
C ASN A 755 9.78 9.48 14.69
N ALA A 756 10.91 8.77 14.59
CA ALA A 756 11.58 8.53 13.31
C ALA A 756 10.72 7.65 12.39
N THR A 757 10.88 7.80 11.08
CA THR A 757 10.25 6.87 10.14
C THR A 757 10.82 5.46 10.33
N GLY A 758 9.96 4.47 10.29
CA GLY A 758 10.30 3.07 10.58
C GLY A 758 9.16 2.34 11.27
N CYS A 759 9.46 1.20 11.87
CA CYS A 759 8.46 0.34 12.52
C CYS A 759 7.53 1.11 13.45
N THR A 760 8.10 1.96 14.30
CA THR A 760 7.42 2.79 15.30
C THR A 760 6.46 3.80 14.69
N SER A 761 6.81 4.40 13.53
CA SER A 761 5.90 5.29 12.80
C SER A 761 4.76 4.53 12.12
N ILE A 762 5.03 3.34 11.57
CA ILE A 762 4.03 2.56 10.84
C ILE A 762 2.95 2.06 11.79
N TRP A 763 3.31 1.32 12.85
CA TRP A 763 2.27 0.89 13.79
C TRP A 763 1.77 2.04 14.66
N GLY A 764 2.49 3.16 14.75
CA GLY A 764 2.14 4.30 15.59
C GLY A 764 1.20 5.31 14.96
N ALA A 765 1.16 5.42 13.63
CA ALA A 765 0.34 6.42 12.92
C ALA A 765 0.05 6.07 11.44
N SER A 766 -0.27 4.81 11.12
CA SER A 766 -0.79 4.49 9.78
C SER A 766 -2.28 4.83 9.70
N ALA A 767 -2.62 5.86 8.93
CA ALA A 767 -3.99 6.30 8.76
C ALA A 767 -4.92 5.17 8.26
N PRO A 768 -6.16 5.08 8.78
CA PRO A 768 -6.79 5.96 9.76
C PRO A 768 -6.61 5.52 11.23
N SER A 769 -5.88 4.43 11.51
CA SER A 769 -5.79 3.81 12.83
C SER A 769 -4.65 4.39 13.67
N ILE A 770 -5.03 5.20 14.67
CA ILE A 770 -4.11 5.88 15.58
C ILE A 770 -4.23 5.23 16.98
N PRO A 771 -3.21 4.46 17.42
CA PRO A 771 -3.23 3.72 18.70
C PRO A 771 -2.93 4.57 19.92
N TYR A 772 -2.32 5.74 19.75
CA TYR A 772 -2.16 6.70 20.84
C TYR A 772 -3.52 7.29 21.20
N THR A 773 -3.86 7.38 22.48
CA THR A 773 -5.18 7.83 22.96
C THR A 773 -5.03 8.82 24.12
N THR A 774 -6.16 9.31 24.65
CA THR A 774 -6.19 10.27 25.76
C THR A 774 -6.74 9.63 27.04
N ASN A 775 -6.40 10.20 28.20
CA ASN A 775 -7.02 9.87 29.48
C ASN A 775 -8.39 10.55 29.64
N GLU A 776 -9.04 10.34 30.78
CA GLU A 776 -10.38 10.91 31.07
C GLU A 776 -10.40 12.45 31.06
N LYS A 777 -9.24 13.12 31.19
CA LYS A 777 -9.09 14.59 31.11
C LYS A 777 -8.83 15.09 29.69
N GLY A 778 -8.73 14.19 28.71
CA GLY A 778 -8.35 14.54 27.34
C GLY A 778 -6.85 14.72 27.11
N TYR A 779 -5.99 14.36 28.08
CA TYR A 779 -4.54 14.46 27.95
C TYR A 779 -3.94 13.16 27.41
N GLY A 780 -2.99 13.27 26.47
CA GLY A 780 -2.30 12.14 25.89
C GLY A 780 -1.04 12.54 25.12
N PRO A 781 -0.29 11.58 24.58
CA PRO A 781 0.94 11.84 23.85
C PRO A 781 0.66 12.65 22.57
N ALA A 782 1.26 13.84 22.46
CA ALA A 782 1.29 14.56 21.19
C ALA A 782 2.35 13.90 20.30
N TRP A 783 1.97 13.39 19.13
CA TRP A 783 2.83 12.55 18.29
C TRP A 783 3.07 13.19 16.92
N ALA A 784 4.30 13.14 16.43
CA ALA A 784 4.65 13.57 15.08
C ALA A 784 5.81 12.73 14.50
N ASN A 785 5.78 12.52 13.19
CA ASN A 785 6.88 11.98 12.40
C ASN A 785 7.30 13.04 11.36
N SER A 786 8.57 13.43 11.39
CA SER A 786 9.19 14.25 10.34
C SER A 786 9.68 13.32 9.22
N LEU A 787 10.98 13.01 9.18
CA LEU A 787 11.57 12.10 8.21
C LEU A 787 12.32 10.95 8.91
N PHE A 788 13.09 10.19 8.14
CA PHE A 788 13.88 9.09 8.68
C PHE A 788 15.20 9.59 9.27
N GLU A 789 15.80 10.58 8.62
CA GLU A 789 17.15 11.07 8.84
C GLU A 789 17.26 12.23 9.84
N ASP A 790 16.15 12.86 10.25
CA ASP A 790 16.15 14.13 11.00
C ASP A 790 15.46 14.06 12.38
N ASN A 791 15.11 12.86 12.87
CA ASN A 791 14.24 12.72 14.04
C ASN A 791 14.82 13.36 15.31
N ALA A 792 16.15 13.33 15.48
CA ALA A 792 16.80 13.91 16.66
C ALA A 792 16.73 15.44 16.62
N GLU A 793 17.01 16.03 15.46
CA GLU A 793 16.94 17.46 15.17
C GLU A 793 15.50 17.97 15.29
N PHE A 794 14.53 17.19 14.79
CA PHE A 794 13.10 17.46 14.92
C PHE A 794 12.67 17.49 16.39
N GLY A 795 13.04 16.47 17.17
CA GLY A 795 12.79 16.43 18.61
C GLY A 795 13.48 17.57 19.37
N TYR A 796 14.69 17.94 18.97
CA TYR A 796 15.41 19.08 19.54
C TYR A 796 14.72 20.41 19.25
N GLY A 797 14.19 20.60 18.04
CA GLY A 797 13.38 21.76 17.68
C GLY A 797 12.11 21.88 18.54
N ILE A 798 11.41 20.78 18.76
CA ILE A 798 10.25 20.72 19.69
C ILE A 798 10.68 21.13 21.11
N TYR A 799 11.81 20.60 21.60
CA TYR A 799 12.34 20.94 22.92
C TYR A 799 12.63 22.45 23.05
N LEU A 800 13.32 23.05 22.07
CA LEU A 800 13.60 24.49 22.06
C LEU A 800 12.31 25.32 22.07
N GLY A 801 11.32 24.94 21.27
CA GLY A 801 10.01 25.59 21.24
C GLY A 801 9.30 25.53 22.59
N GLN A 802 9.31 24.37 23.25
CA GLN A 802 8.71 24.21 24.59
C GLN A 802 9.47 25.02 25.65
N LYS A 803 10.80 25.01 25.61
CA LYS A 803 11.64 25.80 26.51
C LYS A 803 11.30 27.29 26.40
N TYR A 804 11.27 27.83 25.20
CA TYR A 804 10.94 29.25 24.97
C TYR A 804 9.53 29.60 25.46
N ARG A 805 8.54 28.74 25.18
CA ARG A 805 7.17 28.95 25.69
C ARG A 805 7.10 28.99 27.21
N ARG A 806 7.86 28.13 27.90
CA ARG A 806 7.91 28.10 29.36
C ARG A 806 8.66 29.28 29.96
N GLU A 807 9.75 29.72 29.34
CA GLU A 807 10.48 30.93 29.73
C GLU A 807 9.60 32.17 29.58
N LYS A 808 8.86 32.28 28.46
CA LYS A 808 7.87 33.36 28.29
C LYS A 808 6.79 33.32 29.36
N LEU A 809 6.26 32.14 29.69
CA LEU A 809 5.28 31.99 30.76
C LEU A 809 5.87 32.42 32.12
N HIS A 810 7.12 32.04 32.42
CA HIS A 810 7.80 32.45 33.65
C HIS A 810 7.86 33.99 33.78
N VAL A 811 8.30 34.68 32.71
CA VAL A 811 8.34 36.16 32.69
C VAL A 811 6.95 36.77 32.91
N LEU A 812 5.91 36.20 32.29
CA LEU A 812 4.52 36.67 32.47
C LEU A 812 4.04 36.46 33.91
N VAL A 813 4.38 35.33 34.54
CA VAL A 813 4.05 35.05 35.94
C VAL A 813 4.79 36.02 36.88
N GLU A 814 6.08 36.25 36.66
CA GLU A 814 6.85 37.23 37.44
C GLU A 814 6.28 38.65 37.32
N LYS A 815 5.81 39.01 36.12
CA LYS A 815 5.14 40.29 35.88
C LYS A 815 3.81 40.36 36.62
N ALA A 816 2.97 39.32 36.54
CA ALA A 816 1.69 39.27 37.22
C ALA A 816 1.84 39.37 38.75
N ILE A 817 2.86 38.71 39.33
CA ILE A 817 3.18 38.82 40.76
C ILE A 817 3.54 40.25 41.16
N LYS A 818 4.30 40.97 40.30
CA LYS A 818 4.70 42.36 40.57
C LYS A 818 3.58 43.37 40.38
N GLU A 819 2.62 43.08 39.51
CA GLU A 819 1.50 43.97 39.19
C GLU A 819 0.30 43.82 40.16
N GLU A 820 0.42 42.96 41.19
CA GLU A 820 -0.67 42.67 42.16
C GLU A 820 -2.02 42.44 41.47
N ILE A 821 -2.01 41.78 40.31
CA ILE A 821 -3.23 41.53 39.53
C ILE A 821 -4.17 40.73 40.44
N SER A 822 -5.29 41.35 40.83
CA SER A 822 -6.26 40.74 41.73
C SER A 822 -6.78 39.42 41.14
N GLU A 823 -7.20 38.47 41.98
CA GLU A 823 -7.76 37.18 41.55
C GLU A 823 -9.03 37.28 40.67
N ASN A 824 -9.60 38.49 40.49
CA ASN A 824 -10.78 38.75 39.67
C ASN A 824 -10.47 39.10 38.21
#